data_AF-A0A9P6GGX2-F1
#
_entry.id   AF-A0A9P6GGX2-F1
#
_cell.length_a   1.000
_cell.length_b   1.000
_cell.length_c   1.000
_cell.angle_alpha   90.00
_cell.angle_beta   90.00
_cell.angle_gamma   90.00
#
_symmetry.space_group_name_H-M   'P 1'
#
loop_
_entity.id
_entity.type
_entity.pdbx_description
1 polymer ?
#
loop_
_entity_poly.entity_id
_entity_poly.type
_entity_poly.pdbx_seq_one_letter_code
_entity_poly.pdbx_strand_id
1 'polypeptide(L)'
;MAGFADKRTNVQSSHAVRRLLNSLSLNTVPNHRADFPSTIQGDDTKTILTPMSSASGSSREWYQQLEQSVNGGYRPLQNFGHLTKSPKDTEGYNSDRTDFLLDDPETPCPKRTVLLDQQKSIRLSSHPKERTMKNQGNLKQPNFGQKVVRKRTSSSTKKPHKLSEAQQALEDLKNSEYIKRHFWTDQQRYDLAILTSFFEGNAADMTKVFNKMHRLNLDTVKQLKPQEIYLKRNAEAFPFCHKIFTWPPNDPNNAFAEDRAAILKAASSVGVVLEPRQEEHILSSGSAKSARSKYTRRRFELLMRKARHKNSPPSGSRLQPHTVLPLPKLGGIAISTSSAEEVEVNTQDDEHHSVYMSEGTTPKSADSPRQRPQQPVHLAFRVWDRHSHTKFDTERGFVSALHSIWNGPLLPTPQLDTLDGRNSHLLLSNTHLSRTGNASAYISVATSLVQALNYAMAMEDPQIAVVDLSAASLQEPWKKLRASDLLRELKAMGQARWARYRGTAEIMIFGSLPMDDAITFHGSLTDLAAVVTAQPAGKMLLNPNEFKPDQAVSGLTGALKAKDIRLTPDLARSMAVFAKSMGLTSPRISPEHTAEFVQVIIDGWSIAIPDNMQERSLLAQAFAHELGSQTLPPQDVENAFITGLERGASNMAYYSRCQKSSFRRRRRHRS
;
A
#
# COMPACT_ATOMS: atom_id res chain seq x y z
N MET A 1 -12.59 -71.76 -15.50
CA MET A 1 -12.48 -72.94 -14.62
C MET A 1 -12.08 -72.50 -13.23
N ALA A 2 -12.65 -73.17 -12.23
CA ALA A 2 -12.52 -72.99 -10.78
C ALA A 2 -11.09 -72.68 -10.28
N GLY A 3 -10.86 -72.09 -9.10
CA GLY A 3 -11.78 -71.73 -8.02
C GLY A 3 -11.02 -71.28 -6.78
N PHE A 4 -11.82 -70.78 -5.84
CA PHE A 4 -11.60 -70.49 -4.42
C PHE A 4 -10.49 -71.27 -3.70
N ALA A 5 -9.78 -70.56 -2.82
CA ALA A 5 -9.33 -71.11 -1.54
C ALA A 5 -9.51 -70.08 -0.43
N ASP A 6 -10.23 -70.53 0.60
CA ASP A 6 -10.72 -69.84 1.78
C ASP A 6 -10.01 -70.44 3.02
N LYS A 7 -9.80 -69.64 4.08
CA LYS A 7 -9.49 -70.01 5.50
C LYS A 7 -9.01 -68.75 6.25
N ARG A 8 -9.85 -68.03 7.01
CA ARG A 8 -10.43 -68.25 8.36
C ARG A 8 -9.49 -68.23 9.59
N THR A 9 -9.80 -67.26 10.47
CA THR A 9 -9.85 -67.24 11.97
C THR A 9 -8.54 -67.28 12.78
N ASN A 10 -8.34 -66.63 13.95
CA ASN A 10 -9.19 -66.07 15.03
C ASN A 10 -8.38 -64.97 15.80
N VAL A 11 -8.92 -63.80 16.18
CA VAL A 11 -9.59 -63.40 17.46
C VAL A 11 -8.71 -63.42 18.73
N GLN A 12 -8.49 -62.22 19.34
CA GLN A 12 -8.75 -61.88 20.78
C GLN A 12 -8.34 -60.42 21.09
N SER A 13 -9.31 -59.53 21.36
CA SER A 13 -9.64 -58.92 22.68
C SER A 13 -8.98 -57.53 22.89
N SER A 14 -9.57 -56.48 23.46
CA SER A 14 -10.77 -56.33 24.29
C SER A 14 -11.35 -54.90 24.26
N HIS A 15 -12.66 -54.86 24.51
CA HIS A 15 -13.53 -53.71 24.81
C HIS A 15 -13.17 -52.87 26.05
N ALA A 16 -13.70 -51.62 26.07
CA ALA A 16 -14.53 -50.97 27.11
C ALA A 16 -14.19 -49.44 27.16
N VAL A 17 -15.07 -48.45 27.30
CA VAL A 17 -16.38 -48.29 27.98
C VAL A 17 -17.15 -47.13 27.30
N ARG A 18 -18.49 -47.28 27.18
CA ARG A 18 -19.46 -46.21 26.88
C ARG A 18 -20.67 -46.45 27.81
N ARG A 19 -21.01 -45.51 28.70
CA ARG A 19 -22.39 -45.16 29.18
C ARG A 19 -22.39 -44.32 30.47
N LEU A 20 -23.54 -43.61 30.63
CA LEU A 20 -24.09 -42.83 31.75
C LEU A 20 -23.83 -41.30 31.63
N LEU A 21 -24.81 -40.39 31.58
CA LEU A 21 -26.25 -40.41 31.91
C LEU A 21 -27.01 -39.28 31.18
N ASN A 22 -28.26 -39.57 30.78
CA ASN A 22 -29.33 -38.59 30.60
C ASN A 22 -30.37 -38.86 31.69
N SER A 23 -30.68 -37.88 32.55
CA SER A 23 -31.99 -37.70 33.20
C SER A 23 -31.92 -36.49 34.14
N LEU A 24 -32.70 -35.44 33.88
CA LEU A 24 -33.76 -34.93 34.77
C LEU A 24 -34.34 -33.63 34.20
N SER A 25 -35.67 -33.58 34.19
CA SER A 25 -36.52 -32.51 33.72
C SER A 25 -36.95 -31.58 34.85
N LEU A 26 -37.33 -30.36 34.46
CA LEU A 26 -38.34 -29.48 35.05
C LEU A 26 -38.03 -28.74 36.37
N ASN A 27 -38.23 -27.42 36.24
CA ASN A 27 -38.88 -26.47 37.15
C ASN A 27 -38.04 -25.42 37.88
N THR A 28 -38.63 -24.22 37.81
CA THR A 28 -38.65 -23.10 38.76
C THR A 28 -37.53 -22.04 38.74
N VAL A 29 -37.95 -20.89 38.20
CA VAL A 29 -37.57 -19.50 38.51
C VAL A 29 -37.49 -19.25 40.02
N PRO A 30 -36.55 -18.42 40.50
CA PRO A 30 -36.91 -17.15 41.16
C PRO A 30 -35.99 -16.00 40.67
N ASN A 31 -36.49 -14.90 40.12
CA ASN A 31 -37.01 -13.72 40.82
C ASN A 31 -36.24 -13.37 42.12
N HIS A 32 -35.30 -12.42 42.04
CA HIS A 32 -35.03 -11.52 43.16
C HIS A 32 -34.81 -10.09 42.65
N ARG A 33 -35.87 -9.31 42.84
CA ARG A 33 -35.93 -7.86 42.83
C ARG A 33 -36.22 -7.45 44.28
N ALA A 34 -35.66 -6.31 44.67
CA ALA A 34 -35.90 -5.55 45.90
C ALA A 34 -35.30 -6.16 47.19
N ASP A 35 -34.42 -5.43 47.89
CA ASP A 35 -34.84 -4.44 48.87
C ASP A 35 -33.71 -3.51 49.30
N PHE A 36 -34.07 -2.23 49.45
CA PHE A 36 -33.36 -1.23 50.25
C PHE A 36 -33.35 -1.67 51.72
N PRO A 37 -32.44 -1.10 52.55
CA PRO A 37 -32.98 -0.10 53.45
C PRO A 37 -32.15 1.17 53.54
N SER A 38 -32.90 2.24 53.74
CA SER A 38 -32.50 3.60 54.02
C SER A 38 -32.10 3.78 55.50
N THR A 39 -31.09 4.65 55.69
CA THR A 39 -30.92 5.59 56.83
C THR A 39 -30.48 5.03 58.19
N ILE A 40 -29.33 5.50 58.71
CA ILE A 40 -29.22 6.39 59.88
C ILE A 40 -27.78 6.90 60.06
N GLN A 41 -27.74 8.16 60.47
CA GLN A 41 -26.69 9.08 60.93
C GLN A 41 -25.41 8.53 61.58
N GLY A 42 -24.34 9.32 61.48
CA GLY A 42 -23.27 9.38 62.47
C GLY A 42 -22.00 10.05 61.97
N ASP A 43 -21.75 11.27 62.45
CA ASP A 43 -20.52 12.06 62.31
C ASP A 43 -19.22 11.27 62.56
N ASP A 44 -18.14 11.60 61.85
CA ASP A 44 -17.03 12.34 62.47
C ASP A 44 -15.81 12.53 61.54
N THR A 45 -15.44 13.81 61.40
CA THR A 45 -14.09 14.38 61.32
C THR A 45 -12.93 13.50 60.84
N LYS A 46 -12.36 13.85 59.68
CA LYS A 46 -10.89 13.95 59.53
C LYS A 46 -10.44 14.75 58.32
N THR A 47 -10.03 15.97 58.66
CA THR A 47 -9.23 16.92 57.90
C THR A 47 -7.91 16.29 57.43
N ILE A 48 -7.67 16.26 56.12
CA ILE A 48 -6.30 16.16 55.56
C ILE A 48 -6.14 17.26 54.52
N LEU A 49 -5.29 18.23 54.88
CA LEU A 49 -4.78 19.33 54.07
C LEU A 49 -3.81 18.81 53.00
N THR A 50 -3.92 19.32 51.77
CA THR A 50 -2.81 19.51 50.82
C THR A 50 -3.21 20.58 49.78
N PRO A 51 -2.25 21.24 49.10
CA PRO A 51 -2.19 22.70 49.04
C PRO A 51 -2.83 23.33 47.80
N MET A 52 -3.13 24.62 47.95
CA MET A 52 -3.55 25.54 46.90
C MET A 52 -2.50 25.65 45.79
N SER A 53 -2.98 25.62 44.54
CA SER A 53 -2.29 26.30 43.43
C SER A 53 -3.31 27.01 42.55
N SER A 54 -2.85 28.17 42.10
CA SER A 54 -3.56 29.37 41.68
C SER A 54 -4.22 29.31 40.30
N ALA A 55 -5.17 30.24 40.09
CA ALA A 55 -5.79 30.68 38.83
C ALA A 55 -7.11 30.01 38.41
N SER A 56 -8.17 30.27 39.17
CA SER A 56 -9.55 30.22 38.68
C SER A 56 -9.91 31.55 37.99
N GLY A 57 -9.76 31.63 36.67
CA GLY A 57 -10.50 32.60 35.87
C GLY A 57 -11.93 32.11 35.74
N SER A 58 -12.90 32.89 36.23
CA SER A 58 -14.30 32.45 36.25
C SER A 58 -14.85 32.41 34.82
N SER A 59 -15.60 31.35 34.47
CA SER A 59 -16.29 31.17 33.19
C SER A 59 -17.28 32.31 32.84
N ARG A 60 -17.48 33.27 33.75
CA ARG A 60 -18.36 34.43 33.62
C ARG A 60 -17.67 35.63 32.96
N GLU A 61 -16.35 35.77 33.10
CA GLU A 61 -15.58 36.87 32.48
C GLU A 61 -15.41 36.66 30.96
N TRP A 62 -15.38 35.41 30.50
CA TRP A 62 -15.29 35.08 29.07
C TRP A 62 -16.60 35.38 28.32
N TYR A 63 -17.76 35.19 28.96
CA TYR A 63 -19.06 35.53 28.38
C TYR A 63 -19.29 37.05 28.32
N GLN A 64 -18.79 37.81 29.30
CA GLN A 64 -18.91 39.28 29.30
C GLN A 64 -18.07 39.96 28.21
N GLN A 65 -16.94 39.38 27.79
CA GLN A 65 -16.16 39.92 26.66
C GLN A 65 -16.81 39.64 25.30
N LEU A 66 -17.59 38.56 25.17
CA LEU A 66 -18.33 38.24 23.95
C LEU A 66 -19.56 39.14 23.77
N GLU A 67 -20.30 39.45 24.85
CA GLU A 67 -21.46 40.37 24.78
C GLU A 67 -21.06 41.83 24.47
N GLN A 68 -19.84 42.25 24.84
CA GLN A 68 -19.33 43.59 24.52
C GLN A 68 -18.91 43.75 23.05
N SER A 69 -18.67 42.65 22.32
CA SER A 69 -18.32 42.68 20.89
C SER A 69 -19.54 42.72 19.96
N VAL A 70 -20.73 42.36 20.45
CA VAL A 70 -21.97 42.25 19.64
C VAL A 70 -22.83 43.53 19.67
N ASN A 71 -22.60 44.45 20.61
CA ASN A 71 -23.44 45.65 20.80
C ASN A 71 -22.84 46.97 20.24
N GLY A 72 -21.91 46.91 19.29
CA GLY A 72 -21.25 48.07 18.71
C GLY A 72 -21.81 48.56 17.37
N GLY A 73 -23.00 49.17 17.36
CA GLY A 73 -23.29 50.29 16.44
C GLY A 73 -24.14 50.03 15.19
N TYR A 74 -25.46 50.15 15.35
CA TYR A 74 -26.33 50.69 14.30
C TYR A 74 -26.95 52.00 14.80
N ARG A 75 -26.84 53.07 14.01
CA ARG A 75 -27.76 54.22 14.05
C ARG A 75 -28.39 54.44 12.66
N PRO A 76 -29.61 54.99 12.63
CA PRO A 76 -30.58 54.74 11.56
C PRO A 76 -30.85 55.97 10.68
N LEU A 77 -31.35 55.76 9.47
CA LEU A 77 -32.15 56.76 8.74
C LEU A 77 -33.37 56.12 8.06
N GLN A 78 -34.50 56.50 8.65
CA GLN A 78 -35.88 56.70 8.19
C GLN A 78 -36.32 56.37 6.74
N ASN A 79 -37.41 55.59 6.68
CA ASN A 79 -38.68 55.81 5.97
C ASN A 79 -38.76 56.71 4.73
N PHE A 80 -39.24 56.14 3.62
CA PHE A 80 -40.31 56.57 2.69
C PHE A 80 -40.40 55.44 1.64
N GLY A 81 -41.52 54.93 1.10
CA GLY A 81 -42.94 55.22 1.16
C GLY A 81 -43.63 54.26 0.17
N HIS A 82 -44.93 54.05 0.36
CA HIS A 82 -45.87 53.25 -0.44
C HIS A 82 -45.74 53.36 -1.98
N LEU A 83 -46.04 52.26 -2.70
CA LEU A 83 -47.12 52.24 -3.73
C LEU A 83 -47.41 50.83 -4.28
N THR A 84 -48.66 50.68 -4.68
CA THR A 84 -49.43 49.48 -5.00
C THR A 84 -49.50 49.18 -6.51
N LYS A 85 -49.95 47.95 -6.84
CA LYS A 85 -50.63 47.44 -8.08
C LYS A 85 -49.82 46.50 -9.01
N SER A 86 -50.19 45.21 -8.98
CA SER A 86 -50.92 44.39 -10.02
C SER A 86 -50.55 44.48 -11.53
N PRO A 87 -50.95 43.51 -12.38
CA PRO A 87 -50.05 42.57 -13.08
C PRO A 87 -50.09 42.69 -14.63
N LYS A 88 -49.14 42.04 -15.33
CA LYS A 88 -49.36 41.21 -16.54
C LYS A 88 -48.05 40.83 -17.25
N ASP A 89 -47.97 39.52 -17.55
CA ASP A 89 -47.48 38.82 -18.74
C ASP A 89 -46.21 39.27 -19.47
N THR A 90 -45.24 38.34 -19.61
CA THR A 90 -44.83 37.78 -20.93
C THR A 90 -43.86 36.61 -20.78
N GLU A 91 -44.33 35.44 -21.24
CA GLU A 91 -43.66 34.44 -22.10
C GLU A 91 -42.21 33.96 -21.81
N GLY A 92 -42.12 32.68 -21.44
CA GLY A 92 -41.53 31.67 -22.34
C GLY A 92 -40.03 31.39 -22.24
N TYR A 93 -39.63 30.36 -21.47
CA TYR A 93 -38.57 29.43 -21.89
C TYR A 93 -38.57 28.16 -21.04
N ASN A 94 -38.82 27.00 -21.65
CA ASN A 94 -38.58 25.70 -21.06
C ASN A 94 -38.35 24.67 -22.17
N SER A 95 -37.54 23.66 -21.82
CA SER A 95 -37.55 22.28 -22.33
C SER A 95 -36.62 21.90 -23.50
N ASP A 96 -35.71 20.98 -23.13
CA ASP A 96 -35.29 19.75 -23.82
C ASP A 96 -34.46 19.85 -25.12
N ARG A 97 -33.21 19.36 -25.13
CA ARG A 97 -32.77 17.94 -25.16
C ARG A 97 -33.09 17.29 -26.50
N THR A 98 -32.06 17.01 -27.31
CA THR A 98 -31.80 15.72 -27.99
C THR A 98 -30.55 15.82 -28.86
N ASP A 99 -29.66 14.84 -28.70
CA ASP A 99 -28.98 13.99 -29.71
C ASP A 99 -28.92 14.48 -31.17
N PHE A 100 -27.79 14.28 -31.86
CA PHE A 100 -27.69 13.39 -33.02
C PHE A 100 -26.25 13.27 -33.55
N LEU A 101 -25.98 12.07 -34.04
CA LEU A 101 -24.86 11.63 -34.87
C LEU A 101 -25.01 12.09 -36.34
N LEU A 102 -23.92 11.90 -37.10
CA LEU A 102 -23.78 11.71 -38.56
C LEU A 102 -23.57 12.94 -39.46
N ASP A 103 -22.37 12.95 -40.07
CA ASP A 103 -22.07 13.11 -41.50
C ASP A 103 -23.01 13.97 -42.36
N ASP A 104 -22.51 15.12 -42.85
CA ASP A 104 -22.21 15.30 -44.29
C ASP A 104 -21.41 16.62 -44.54
N PRO A 105 -20.80 16.76 -45.73
CA PRO A 105 -19.74 17.70 -46.06
C PRO A 105 -20.29 19.04 -46.58
N GLU A 106 -19.34 19.93 -46.91
CA GLU A 106 -19.52 21.26 -47.51
C GLU A 106 -19.78 22.39 -46.51
N THR A 107 -18.72 23.16 -46.20
CA THR A 107 -18.63 24.62 -46.47
C THR A 107 -17.28 25.19 -45.97
N PRO A 108 -16.84 26.38 -46.44
CA PRO A 108 -15.51 26.52 -47.02
C PRO A 108 -14.55 27.50 -46.29
N CYS A 109 -13.26 27.39 -46.63
CA CYS A 109 -12.15 28.37 -46.49
C CYS A 109 -11.45 28.54 -45.11
N PRO A 110 -10.16 28.99 -45.07
CA PRO A 110 -9.04 28.78 -46.00
C PRO A 110 -7.75 28.28 -45.31
N LYS A 111 -6.95 27.49 -46.04
CA LYS A 111 -5.62 27.00 -45.62
C LYS A 111 -4.55 28.08 -45.77
N ARG A 112 -3.76 28.33 -44.71
CA ARG A 112 -2.57 29.19 -44.77
C ARG A 112 -1.31 28.34 -44.85
N THR A 113 -0.67 28.44 -46.01
CA THR A 113 0.66 27.97 -46.40
C THR A 113 1.75 28.56 -45.49
N VAL A 114 2.71 27.74 -45.07
CA VAL A 114 4.02 28.22 -44.59
C VAL A 114 5.09 27.54 -45.43
N LEU A 115 5.74 28.35 -46.26
CA LEU A 115 6.96 28.02 -47.00
C LEU A 115 8.19 28.35 -46.14
N LEU A 116 9.22 27.54 -46.38
CA LEU A 116 10.63 27.69 -46.00
C LEU A 116 11.16 29.13 -46.17
N ASP A 117 12.12 29.57 -45.34
CA ASP A 117 13.54 29.43 -45.73
C ASP A 117 14.57 29.80 -44.64
N GLN A 118 15.77 29.32 -44.92
CA GLN A 118 17.06 29.47 -44.26
C GLN A 118 17.47 30.92 -43.98
N GLN A 119 18.27 31.17 -42.93
CA GLN A 119 19.62 31.74 -43.06
C GLN A 119 20.39 31.90 -41.73
N LYS A 120 21.71 31.77 -41.88
CA LYS A 120 22.82 31.94 -40.93
C LYS A 120 22.94 33.38 -40.43
N SER A 121 23.62 33.58 -39.28
CA SER A 121 24.65 34.63 -39.03
C SER A 121 24.75 34.99 -37.52
N ILE A 122 25.85 34.64 -36.83
CA ILE A 122 26.95 35.50 -36.33
C ILE A 122 26.64 36.32 -35.05
N ARG A 123 27.41 35.94 -34.01
CA ARG A 123 28.05 36.66 -32.89
C ARG A 123 27.60 38.07 -32.43
N LEU A 124 27.77 38.24 -31.11
CA LEU A 124 28.36 39.35 -30.33
C LEU A 124 27.44 40.05 -29.31
N SER A 125 27.88 39.94 -28.05
CA SER A 125 27.92 40.95 -26.97
C SER A 125 26.82 42.01 -26.87
N SER A 126 26.20 42.12 -25.69
CA SER A 126 26.52 43.15 -24.67
C SER A 126 25.37 43.33 -23.67
N HIS A 127 25.74 43.59 -22.43
CA HIS A 127 24.93 44.08 -21.30
C HIS A 127 24.09 45.32 -21.66
N PRO A 128 23.01 45.71 -20.92
CA PRO A 128 23.10 45.94 -19.48
C PRO A 128 21.85 45.69 -18.60
N LYS A 129 22.16 45.82 -17.30
CA LYS A 129 21.34 45.75 -16.10
C LYS A 129 20.16 46.72 -16.15
N GLU A 130 19.00 46.27 -15.69
CA GLU A 130 18.00 47.14 -15.08
C GLU A 130 17.65 46.70 -13.67
N ARG A 131 17.75 47.70 -12.78
CA ARG A 131 17.31 47.71 -11.40
C ARG A 131 15.79 47.74 -11.38
N THR A 132 15.18 47.01 -10.45
CA THR A 132 13.89 47.44 -9.90
C THR A 132 13.85 47.15 -8.41
N MET A 133 13.66 48.23 -7.67
CA MET A 133 13.50 48.28 -6.21
C MET A 133 12.24 47.53 -5.79
N LYS A 134 12.31 46.79 -4.67
CA LYS A 134 11.14 46.49 -3.84
C LYS A 134 11.49 46.60 -2.36
N ASN A 135 10.87 47.60 -1.76
CA ASN A 135 10.14 47.63 -0.49
C ASN A 135 10.79 47.02 0.76
N GLN A 136 11.07 47.95 1.67
CA GLN A 136 11.29 47.76 3.09
C GLN A 136 10.07 47.13 3.77
N GLY A 137 10.34 46.10 4.56
CA GLY A 137 9.42 45.52 5.54
C GLY A 137 10.26 44.86 6.63
N ASN A 138 10.19 45.43 7.83
CA ASN A 138 11.04 45.13 8.98
C ASN A 138 11.05 43.64 9.37
N LEU A 139 12.23 43.00 9.31
CA LEU A 139 12.49 41.70 9.91
C LEU A 139 13.67 41.82 10.89
N LYS A 140 13.41 41.38 12.12
CA LYS A 140 14.33 41.36 13.27
C LYS A 140 15.67 40.69 12.88
N GLN A 141 16.77 41.36 13.17
CA GLN A 141 18.12 40.84 12.94
C GLN A 141 18.47 39.69 13.89
N PRO A 142 19.07 38.58 13.39
CA PRO A 142 19.83 37.67 14.22
C PRO A 142 21.22 38.25 14.53
N ASN A 143 21.62 38.14 15.79
CA ASN A 143 22.80 38.73 16.39
C ASN A 143 24.08 37.94 16.00
N PHE A 144 24.94 38.51 15.14
CA PHE A 144 26.19 37.87 14.67
C PHE A 144 27.41 38.31 15.49
N GLY A 145 27.37 38.13 16.81
CA GLY A 145 28.40 38.62 17.73
C GLY A 145 29.27 37.56 18.43
N GLN A 146 28.98 36.26 18.36
CA GLN A 146 29.75 35.25 19.09
C GLN A 146 30.64 34.40 18.18
N LYS A 147 31.94 34.67 18.25
CA LYS A 147 33.00 33.80 17.72
C LYS A 147 32.99 32.47 18.46
N VAL A 148 32.35 31.46 17.88
CA VAL A 148 32.48 30.07 18.35
C VAL A 148 33.83 29.53 17.89
N VAL A 149 34.76 29.42 18.84
CA VAL A 149 36.02 28.70 18.70
C VAL A 149 35.72 27.23 18.39
N ARG A 150 35.96 26.80 17.16
CA ARG A 150 35.82 25.41 16.74
C ARG A 150 36.96 24.57 17.34
N LYS A 151 36.72 23.94 18.49
CA LYS A 151 37.50 22.78 18.93
C LYS A 151 37.28 21.65 17.93
N ARG A 152 38.36 21.23 17.25
CA ARG A 152 38.41 19.96 16.51
C ARG A 152 38.23 18.82 17.52
N THR A 153 37.03 18.28 17.61
CA THR A 153 36.79 17.01 18.30
C THR A 153 37.12 15.87 17.35
N SER A 154 37.97 14.96 17.84
CA SER A 154 38.29 13.69 17.23
C SER A 154 37.03 12.90 16.90
N SER A 155 37.06 12.18 15.78
CA SER A 155 36.00 11.29 15.29
C SER A 155 35.70 10.20 16.31
N SER A 156 34.76 10.45 17.23
CA SER A 156 34.17 9.38 18.02
C SER A 156 33.21 8.60 17.13
N THR A 157 33.38 7.28 17.15
CA THR A 157 32.48 6.30 16.56
C THR A 157 31.07 6.52 17.11
N LYS A 158 30.22 7.18 16.32
CA LYS A 158 28.82 7.41 16.67
C LYS A 158 28.15 6.04 16.85
N LYS A 159 27.78 5.74 18.10
CA LYS A 159 26.88 4.61 18.40
C LYS A 159 25.61 4.79 17.55
N PRO A 160 25.06 3.69 16.97
CA PRO A 160 23.83 3.78 16.19
C PRO A 160 22.75 4.43 17.06
N HIS A 161 22.12 5.48 16.53
CA HIS A 161 20.97 6.11 17.17
C HIS A 161 19.90 5.03 17.36
N LYS A 162 19.43 4.83 18.59
CA LYS A 162 18.24 4.03 18.84
C LYS A 162 17.09 4.66 18.05
N LEU A 163 16.53 3.92 17.10
CA LEU A 163 15.35 4.34 16.37
C LEU A 163 14.20 4.56 17.36
N SER A 164 13.31 5.51 17.08
CA SER A 164 12.08 5.63 17.87
C SER A 164 11.24 4.38 17.67
N GLU A 165 10.39 4.04 18.65
CA GLU A 165 9.52 2.86 18.59
C GLU A 165 8.66 2.83 17.32
N ALA A 166 8.15 3.98 16.87
CA ALA A 166 7.41 4.12 15.62
C ALA A 166 8.28 3.88 14.36
N GLN A 167 9.56 4.32 14.37
CA GLN A 167 10.49 4.02 13.29
C GLN A 167 10.88 2.54 13.28
N GLN A 168 11.05 1.93 14.46
CA GLN A 168 11.32 0.51 14.61
C GLN A 168 10.14 -0.31 14.06
N ALA A 169 8.90 0.02 14.44
CA ALA A 169 7.70 -0.64 13.91
C ALA A 169 7.54 -0.48 12.40
N LEU A 170 7.88 0.69 11.83
CA LEU A 170 7.83 0.93 10.39
C LEU A 170 8.94 0.17 9.64
N GLU A 171 10.12 0.06 10.25
CA GLU A 171 11.21 -0.74 9.72
C GLU A 171 10.89 -2.24 9.82
N ASP A 172 10.24 -2.69 10.89
CA ASP A 172 9.77 -4.06 11.09
C ASP A 172 8.66 -4.42 10.08
N LEU A 173 7.70 -3.52 9.82
CA LEU A 173 6.70 -3.67 8.75
C LEU A 173 7.34 -3.70 7.34
N LYS A 174 8.37 -2.87 7.12
CA LYS A 174 9.12 -2.89 5.86
C LYS A 174 9.94 -4.18 5.71
N ASN A 175 10.41 -4.74 6.83
CA ASN A 175 11.12 -6.00 6.89
C ASN A 175 10.19 -7.21 6.76
N SER A 176 8.91 -7.09 7.11
CA SER A 176 7.91 -8.15 6.86
C SER A 176 7.42 -8.18 5.42
N GLU A 177 7.24 -7.03 4.77
CA GLU A 177 6.79 -6.96 3.37
C GLU A 177 7.82 -7.48 2.35
N TYR A 178 9.12 -7.45 2.69
CA TYR A 178 10.20 -7.76 1.75
C TYR A 178 11.25 -8.67 2.38
N ILE A 179 11.71 -9.68 1.62
CA ILE A 179 12.90 -10.44 2.00
C ILE A 179 14.05 -9.46 2.21
N LYS A 180 14.61 -9.48 3.43
CA LYS A 180 15.74 -8.64 3.81
C LYS A 180 16.83 -8.76 2.75
N ARG A 181 17.26 -7.60 2.22
CA ARG A 181 18.36 -7.56 1.25
C ARG A 181 19.60 -8.12 1.92
N HIS A 182 20.21 -9.13 1.30
CA HIS A 182 21.46 -9.68 1.79
C HIS A 182 22.61 -8.74 1.42
N PHE A 183 23.43 -8.37 2.41
CA PHE A 183 24.63 -7.56 2.19
C PHE A 183 25.79 -8.49 1.85
N TRP A 184 26.11 -8.56 0.56
CA TRP A 184 27.13 -9.47 0.03
C TRP A 184 28.54 -9.00 0.37
N THR A 185 29.30 -9.82 1.09
CA THR A 185 30.73 -9.60 1.31
C THR A 185 31.55 -9.99 0.08
N ASP A 186 32.78 -9.49 -0.03
CA ASP A 186 33.67 -9.86 -1.14
C ASP A 186 33.98 -11.37 -1.13
N GLN A 187 34.16 -11.97 0.06
CA GLN A 187 34.35 -13.42 0.20
C GLN A 187 33.13 -14.21 -0.27
N GLN A 188 31.91 -13.80 0.12
CA GLN A 188 30.68 -14.45 -0.34
C GLN A 188 30.51 -14.38 -1.86
N ARG A 189 30.92 -13.26 -2.48
CA ARG A 189 30.91 -13.12 -3.94
C ARG A 189 31.96 -14.01 -4.59
N TYR A 190 33.13 -14.13 -3.99
CA TYR A 190 34.22 -15.02 -4.44
C TYR A 190 33.77 -16.47 -4.43
N ASP A 191 33.28 -16.96 -3.30
CA ASP A 191 32.85 -18.36 -3.13
C ASP A 191 31.66 -18.69 -4.04
N LEU A 192 30.72 -17.74 -4.22
CA LEU A 192 29.62 -17.91 -5.18
C LEU A 192 30.13 -17.98 -6.62
N ALA A 193 31.15 -17.20 -6.98
CA ALA A 193 31.74 -17.24 -8.32
C ALA A 193 32.45 -18.59 -8.56
N ILE A 194 33.18 -19.13 -7.59
CA ILE A 194 33.81 -20.47 -7.72
C ILE A 194 32.74 -21.55 -7.83
N LEU A 195 31.76 -21.56 -6.92
CA LEU A 195 30.67 -22.53 -6.92
C LEU A 195 29.95 -22.58 -8.28
N THR A 196 29.63 -21.41 -8.83
CA THR A 196 28.86 -21.32 -10.08
C THR A 196 29.71 -21.43 -11.35
N SER A 197 31.04 -21.43 -11.25
CA SER A 197 31.95 -21.58 -12.40
C SER A 197 32.44 -23.03 -12.56
N PHE A 198 32.77 -23.71 -11.47
CA PHE A 198 33.43 -25.02 -11.50
C PHE A 198 32.48 -26.21 -11.29
N PHE A 199 31.25 -25.98 -10.83
CA PHE A 199 30.30 -27.06 -10.56
C PHE A 199 28.99 -26.92 -11.36
N GLU A 200 28.43 -28.06 -11.73
CA GLU A 200 27.08 -28.21 -12.24
C GLU A 200 26.16 -28.74 -11.13
N GLY A 201 24.89 -28.34 -11.20
CA GLY A 201 23.90 -28.75 -10.22
C GLY A 201 22.61 -27.95 -10.29
N ASN A 202 21.59 -28.44 -9.61
CA ASN A 202 20.35 -27.69 -9.41
C ASN A 202 20.64 -26.43 -8.60
N ALA A 203 20.05 -25.30 -8.99
CA ALA A 203 20.20 -24.03 -8.27
C ALA A 203 19.79 -24.14 -6.79
N ALA A 204 18.81 -24.99 -6.47
CA ALA A 204 18.41 -25.25 -5.09
C ALA A 204 19.52 -25.92 -4.27
N ASP A 205 20.24 -26.87 -4.88
CA ASP A 205 21.31 -27.59 -4.21
C ASP A 205 22.57 -26.72 -4.07
N MET A 206 22.94 -25.95 -5.11
CA MET A 206 23.99 -24.93 -4.99
C MET A 206 23.69 -23.93 -3.86
N THR A 207 22.42 -23.54 -3.70
CA THR A 207 22.01 -22.64 -2.62
C THR A 207 22.18 -23.29 -1.24
N LYS A 208 21.84 -24.57 -1.07
CA LYS A 208 22.10 -25.31 0.19
C LYS A 208 23.58 -25.32 0.54
N VAL A 209 24.44 -25.61 -0.45
CA VAL A 209 25.90 -25.62 -0.26
C VAL A 209 26.41 -24.25 0.14
N PHE A 210 26.01 -23.18 -0.57
CA PHE A 210 26.41 -21.81 -0.26
C PHE A 210 25.95 -21.36 1.14
N ASN A 211 24.69 -21.64 1.48
CA ASN A 211 24.13 -21.35 2.79
C ASN A 211 24.88 -22.08 3.91
N LYS A 212 25.31 -23.33 3.67
CA LYS A 212 26.14 -24.08 4.61
C LYS A 212 27.51 -23.45 4.81
N MET A 213 28.19 -23.04 3.73
CA MET A 213 29.53 -22.42 3.80
C MET A 213 29.54 -21.15 4.65
N HIS A 214 28.52 -20.29 4.49
CA HIS A 214 28.48 -18.99 5.14
C HIS A 214 27.52 -18.90 6.34
N ARG A 215 26.89 -20.02 6.73
CA ARG A 215 25.85 -20.06 7.78
C ARG A 215 24.71 -19.07 7.51
N LEU A 216 24.24 -19.04 6.26
CA LEU A 216 23.14 -18.19 5.80
C LEU A 216 21.90 -19.02 5.52
N ASN A 217 20.77 -18.35 5.28
CA ASN A 217 19.53 -18.97 4.82
C ASN A 217 18.93 -18.15 3.67
N LEU A 218 19.69 -18.05 2.56
CA LEU A 218 19.29 -17.30 1.38
C LEU A 218 18.32 -18.10 0.50
N ASP A 219 17.38 -17.39 -0.12
CA ASP A 219 16.46 -17.93 -1.13
C ASP A 219 17.14 -18.04 -2.51
N THR A 220 17.02 -19.20 -3.14
CA THR A 220 17.64 -19.51 -4.44
C THR A 220 17.24 -18.51 -5.53
N VAL A 221 15.93 -18.25 -5.67
CA VAL A 221 15.36 -17.52 -6.80
C VAL A 221 15.46 -16.02 -6.58
N LYS A 222 15.27 -15.57 -5.34
CA LYS A 222 15.14 -14.17 -4.98
C LYS A 222 16.47 -13.52 -4.60
N GLN A 223 17.44 -14.29 -4.10
CA GLN A 223 18.72 -13.74 -3.62
C GLN A 223 19.94 -14.30 -4.36
N LEU A 224 20.11 -15.62 -4.42
CA LEU A 224 21.36 -16.21 -4.93
C LEU A 224 21.51 -16.07 -6.45
N LYS A 225 20.50 -16.50 -7.23
CA LYS A 225 20.53 -16.45 -8.70
C LYS A 225 20.63 -15.03 -9.28
N PRO A 226 19.94 -14.00 -8.74
CA PRO A 226 20.16 -12.63 -9.14
C PRO A 226 21.60 -12.16 -8.91
N GLN A 227 22.23 -12.59 -7.80
CA GLN A 227 23.61 -12.25 -7.50
C GLN A 227 24.59 -12.94 -8.43
N GLU A 228 24.40 -14.23 -8.72
CA GLU A 228 25.20 -14.96 -9.72
C GLU A 228 25.21 -14.21 -11.06
N ILE A 229 24.02 -13.88 -11.59
CA ILE A 229 23.88 -13.15 -12.85
C ILE A 229 24.56 -11.78 -12.76
N TYR A 230 24.45 -11.11 -11.62
CA TYR A 230 25.09 -9.82 -11.38
C TYR A 230 26.62 -9.92 -11.43
N LEU A 231 27.23 -10.91 -10.77
CA LEU A 231 28.68 -11.13 -10.76
C LEU A 231 29.19 -11.44 -12.16
N LYS A 232 28.52 -12.36 -12.86
CA LYS A 232 28.85 -12.75 -14.22
C LYS A 232 28.83 -11.57 -15.21
N ARG A 233 27.79 -10.72 -15.15
CA ARG A 233 27.67 -9.55 -16.03
C ARG A 233 28.68 -8.43 -15.75
N ASN A 234 29.14 -8.35 -14.51
CA ASN A 234 30.04 -7.29 -14.03
C ASN A 234 31.41 -7.87 -13.65
N ALA A 235 31.82 -9.00 -14.25
CA ALA A 235 33.05 -9.71 -13.89
C ALA A 235 34.27 -8.77 -13.91
N GLU A 236 34.42 -7.94 -14.95
CA GLU A 236 35.50 -6.95 -15.08
C GLU A 236 35.57 -5.95 -13.89
N ALA A 237 34.44 -5.66 -13.23
CA ALA A 237 34.38 -4.74 -12.09
C ALA A 237 34.81 -5.39 -10.77
N PHE A 238 34.91 -6.72 -10.72
CA PHE A 238 35.37 -7.48 -9.57
C PHE A 238 36.60 -8.29 -9.99
N PRO A 239 37.83 -7.82 -9.70
CA PRO A 239 39.05 -8.45 -10.22
C PRO A 239 39.14 -9.96 -9.97
N PHE A 240 38.69 -10.41 -8.80
CA PHE A 240 38.65 -11.84 -8.47
C PHE A 240 37.62 -12.62 -9.31
N CYS A 241 36.42 -12.08 -9.52
CA CYS A 241 35.41 -12.70 -10.38
C CYS A 241 35.90 -12.79 -11.82
N HIS A 242 36.57 -11.73 -12.31
CA HIS A 242 37.13 -11.76 -13.66
C HIS A 242 38.10 -12.92 -13.81
N LYS A 243 39.05 -13.08 -12.87
CA LYS A 243 40.01 -14.20 -12.86
C LYS A 243 39.31 -15.56 -12.86
N ILE A 244 38.29 -15.73 -12.02
CA ILE A 244 37.53 -16.99 -11.91
C ILE A 244 36.77 -17.31 -13.20
N PHE A 245 36.01 -16.34 -13.73
CA PHE A 245 35.17 -16.57 -14.91
C PHE A 245 35.95 -16.68 -16.23
N THR A 246 37.20 -16.20 -16.28
CA THR A 246 38.08 -16.42 -17.44
C THR A 246 38.86 -17.73 -17.36
N TRP A 247 38.77 -18.45 -16.25
CA TRP A 247 39.53 -19.68 -16.04
C TRP A 247 38.80 -20.90 -16.63
N PRO A 248 39.50 -21.83 -17.28
CA PRO A 248 38.88 -23.05 -17.79
C PRO A 248 38.18 -23.87 -16.68
N PRO A 249 37.00 -24.47 -16.94
CA PRO A 249 36.25 -25.23 -15.94
C PRO A 249 37.00 -26.42 -15.33
N ASN A 250 37.94 -27.00 -16.07
CA ASN A 250 38.76 -28.12 -15.59
C ASN A 250 39.86 -27.69 -14.60
N ASP A 251 40.16 -26.39 -14.49
CA ASP A 251 41.23 -25.83 -13.64
C ASP A 251 42.56 -26.60 -13.79
N PRO A 252 43.21 -26.54 -14.97
CA PRO A 252 44.33 -27.45 -15.31
C PRO A 252 45.55 -27.26 -14.40
N ASN A 253 45.70 -26.07 -13.80
CA ASN A 253 46.82 -25.74 -12.93
C ASN A 253 46.46 -25.85 -11.43
N ASN A 254 45.26 -26.38 -11.10
CA ASN A 254 44.78 -26.48 -9.72
C ASN A 254 44.81 -25.14 -8.96
N ALA A 255 44.61 -24.01 -9.66
CA ALA A 255 44.72 -22.68 -9.09
C ALA A 255 43.63 -22.40 -8.04
N PHE A 256 42.52 -23.14 -8.10
CA PHE A 256 41.38 -23.03 -7.18
C PHE A 256 41.08 -24.37 -6.48
N ALA A 257 42.05 -25.29 -6.40
CA ALA A 257 41.84 -26.62 -5.83
C ALA A 257 41.42 -26.58 -4.34
N GLU A 258 42.03 -25.71 -3.54
CA GLU A 258 41.69 -25.54 -2.12
C GLU A 258 40.25 -25.03 -1.94
N ASP A 259 39.85 -24.01 -2.71
CA ASP A 259 38.50 -23.45 -2.67
C ASP A 259 37.46 -24.49 -3.11
N ARG A 260 37.75 -25.25 -4.18
CA ARG A 260 36.89 -26.35 -4.64
C ARG A 260 36.76 -27.46 -3.59
N ALA A 261 37.84 -27.81 -2.89
CA ALA A 261 37.81 -28.79 -1.81
C ALA A 261 36.94 -28.31 -0.63
N ALA A 262 36.98 -27.02 -0.30
CA ALA A 262 36.11 -26.43 0.72
C ALA A 262 34.62 -26.51 0.33
N ILE A 263 34.30 -26.22 -0.93
CA ILE A 263 32.93 -26.35 -1.47
C ILE A 263 32.45 -27.80 -1.43
N LEU A 264 33.27 -28.76 -1.89
CA LEU A 264 32.92 -30.19 -1.89
C LEU A 264 32.72 -30.74 -0.48
N LYS A 265 33.52 -30.27 0.49
CA LYS A 265 33.34 -30.59 1.92
C LYS A 265 32.00 -30.05 2.44
N ALA A 266 31.63 -28.82 2.09
CA ALA A 266 30.34 -28.26 2.45
C ALA A 266 29.18 -29.02 1.79
N ALA A 267 29.30 -29.39 0.52
CA ALA A 267 28.31 -30.16 -0.22
C ALA A 267 28.06 -31.55 0.40
N SER A 268 29.15 -32.26 0.73
CA SER A 268 29.09 -33.55 1.44
C SER A 268 28.35 -33.43 2.77
N SER A 269 28.57 -32.34 3.52
CA SER A 269 27.92 -32.13 4.82
C SER A 269 26.42 -31.84 4.75
N VAL A 270 25.88 -31.50 3.58
CA VAL A 270 24.43 -31.28 3.35
C VAL A 270 23.81 -32.38 2.48
N GLY A 271 24.56 -33.44 2.18
CA GLY A 271 24.09 -34.54 1.34
C GLY A 271 23.84 -34.16 -0.12
N VAL A 272 24.56 -33.15 -0.63
CA VAL A 272 24.49 -32.72 -2.03
C VAL A 272 25.71 -33.23 -2.77
N VAL A 273 25.48 -33.90 -3.91
CA VAL A 273 26.53 -34.29 -4.85
C VAL A 273 26.66 -33.17 -5.89
N LEU A 274 27.83 -32.54 -5.97
CA LEU A 274 28.15 -31.54 -6.99
C LEU A 274 29.03 -32.18 -8.06
N GLU A 275 28.62 -32.07 -9.31
CA GLU A 275 29.39 -32.59 -10.44
C GLU A 275 30.35 -31.51 -10.96
N PRO A 276 31.62 -31.83 -11.23
CA PRO A 276 32.54 -30.89 -11.88
C PRO A 276 32.03 -30.51 -13.27
N ARG A 277 31.99 -29.21 -13.54
CA ARG A 277 31.54 -28.67 -14.82
C ARG A 277 32.52 -29.03 -15.94
N GLN A 278 32.00 -29.55 -17.05
CA GLN A 278 32.83 -29.93 -18.21
C GLN A 278 32.92 -28.79 -19.24
N GLU A 279 31.83 -28.05 -19.45
CA GLU A 279 31.74 -27.01 -20.47
C GLU A 279 31.48 -25.62 -19.86
N GLU A 280 32.04 -24.58 -20.48
CA GLU A 280 31.79 -23.21 -20.01
C GLU A 280 30.37 -22.77 -20.36
N HIS A 281 29.61 -22.37 -19.34
CA HIS A 281 28.27 -21.84 -19.55
C HIS A 281 28.35 -20.43 -20.17
N ILE A 282 28.28 -20.36 -21.51
CA ILE A 282 28.16 -19.11 -22.24
C ILE A 282 26.88 -18.40 -21.78
N LEU A 283 27.02 -17.23 -21.19
CA LEU A 283 25.87 -16.41 -20.84
C LEU A 283 25.15 -16.00 -22.12
N SER A 284 23.87 -16.37 -22.22
CA SER A 284 22.99 -15.86 -23.29
C SER A 284 22.80 -14.33 -23.23
N SER A 285 23.17 -13.68 -22.13
CA SER A 285 23.13 -12.23 -21.99
C SER A 285 24.53 -11.62 -22.06
N GLY A 286 24.71 -10.64 -22.95
CA GLY A 286 25.96 -9.88 -23.11
C GLY A 286 26.43 -9.16 -21.83
N SER A 287 27.68 -8.69 -21.84
CA SER A 287 28.32 -8.03 -20.71
C SER A 287 27.64 -6.70 -20.35
N ALA A 288 27.70 -6.29 -19.07
CA ALA A 288 27.13 -5.00 -18.65
C ALA A 288 27.78 -3.81 -19.36
N LYS A 289 29.04 -3.97 -19.79
CA LYS A 289 29.83 -3.03 -20.57
C LYS A 289 29.27 -2.79 -21.97
N SER A 290 28.79 -3.83 -22.66
CA SER A 290 28.21 -3.74 -24.00
C SER A 290 26.68 -3.71 -23.99
N ALA A 291 26.05 -3.58 -22.82
CA ALA A 291 24.59 -3.55 -22.71
C ALA A 291 23.99 -2.38 -23.52
N ARG A 292 22.95 -2.66 -24.31
CA ARG A 292 22.19 -1.62 -25.06
C ARG A 292 21.67 -0.50 -24.14
N SER A 293 21.27 -0.85 -22.92
CA SER A 293 20.81 0.11 -21.90
C SER A 293 21.93 1.03 -21.42
N LYS A 294 21.77 2.35 -21.66
CA LYS A 294 22.67 3.41 -21.17
C LYS A 294 22.80 3.41 -19.64
N TYR A 295 21.71 3.12 -18.93
CA TYR A 295 21.70 3.01 -17.46
C TYR A 295 22.63 1.88 -16.98
N THR A 296 22.56 0.71 -17.61
CA THR A 296 23.38 -0.46 -17.24
C THR A 296 24.86 -0.17 -17.46
N ARG A 297 25.22 0.45 -18.59
CA ARG A 297 26.61 0.87 -18.89
C ARG A 297 27.15 1.87 -17.87
N ARG A 298 26.39 2.93 -17.55
CA ARG A 298 26.77 3.91 -16.52
C ARG A 298 26.99 3.26 -15.16
N ARG A 299 26.13 2.32 -14.77
CA ARG A 299 26.28 1.59 -13.50
C ARG A 299 27.54 0.73 -13.50
N PHE A 300 27.85 0.07 -14.60
CA PHE A 300 29.09 -0.68 -14.76
C PHE A 300 30.33 0.23 -14.68
N GLU A 301 30.33 1.38 -15.35
CA GLU A 301 31.41 2.38 -15.29
C GLU A 301 31.67 2.87 -13.85
N LEU A 302 30.61 3.11 -13.08
CA LEU A 302 30.72 3.48 -11.66
C LEU A 302 31.37 2.37 -10.82
N LEU A 303 30.99 1.11 -11.04
CA LEU A 303 31.60 -0.03 -10.37
C LEU A 303 33.09 -0.15 -10.71
N MET A 304 33.44 -0.02 -11.99
CA MET A 304 34.84 0.01 -12.45
C MET A 304 35.63 1.15 -11.80
N ARG A 305 35.05 2.34 -11.70
CA ARG A 305 35.68 3.50 -11.04
C ARG A 305 35.93 3.20 -9.56
N LYS A 306 34.96 2.61 -8.87
CA LYS A 306 35.09 2.21 -7.46
C LYS A 306 36.17 1.14 -7.28
N ALA A 307 36.24 0.15 -8.16
CA ALA A 307 37.27 -0.88 -8.13
C ALA A 307 38.68 -0.30 -8.36
N ARG A 308 38.82 0.63 -9.31
CA ARG A 308 40.09 1.35 -9.54
C ARG A 308 40.53 2.13 -8.30
N HIS A 309 39.62 2.85 -7.65
CA HIS A 309 39.93 3.59 -6.43
C HIS A 309 40.32 2.68 -5.26
N LYS A 310 39.70 1.50 -5.12
CA LYS A 310 40.06 0.53 -4.07
C LYS A 310 41.45 -0.09 -4.28
N ASN A 311 41.86 -0.26 -5.54
CA ASN A 311 43.14 -0.89 -5.90
C ASN A 311 44.27 0.12 -6.11
N SER A 312 43.97 1.42 -6.25
CA SER A 312 45.02 2.44 -6.22
C SER A 312 45.66 2.42 -4.84
N PRO A 313 46.99 2.27 -4.71
CA PRO A 313 47.65 2.45 -3.42
C PRO A 313 47.23 3.82 -2.88
N PRO A 314 46.96 3.96 -1.57
CA PRO A 314 46.63 5.24 -0.98
C PRO A 314 47.74 6.18 -1.40
N SER A 315 47.45 7.07 -2.36
CA SER A 315 48.45 7.96 -2.90
C SER A 315 48.86 8.81 -1.72
N GLY A 316 50.03 8.49 -1.16
CA GLY A 316 50.61 9.25 -0.07
C GLY A 316 50.53 10.68 -0.49
N SER A 317 49.74 11.46 0.26
CA SER A 317 49.54 12.88 0.05
C SER A 317 50.91 13.54 0.11
N ARG A 318 51.60 13.58 -1.03
CA ARG A 318 52.80 14.37 -1.24
C ARG A 318 52.31 15.80 -1.18
N LEU A 319 52.45 16.39 0.00
CA LEU A 319 52.18 17.80 0.27
C LEU A 319 52.96 18.62 -0.74
N GLN A 320 52.32 18.97 -1.85
CA GLN A 320 52.78 20.01 -2.75
C GLN A 320 52.36 21.34 -2.11
N PRO A 321 53.31 22.23 -1.77
CA PRO A 321 53.00 23.55 -1.28
C PRO A 321 52.62 24.42 -2.47
N HIS A 322 51.34 24.43 -2.84
CA HIS A 322 50.79 25.44 -3.73
C HIS A 322 49.87 26.37 -2.96
N THR A 323 50.50 27.44 -2.50
CA THR A 323 49.95 28.78 -2.34
C THR A 323 49.08 29.14 -3.55
N VAL A 324 47.80 29.43 -3.31
CA VAL A 324 46.94 30.48 -3.90
C VAL A 324 45.49 30.10 -3.57
N LEU A 325 44.87 30.93 -2.74
CA LEU A 325 43.51 30.77 -2.21
C LEU A 325 42.46 31.03 -3.29
N PRO A 326 41.49 30.11 -3.54
CA PRO A 326 40.25 30.46 -4.20
C PRO A 326 39.26 31.03 -3.19
N LEU A 327 38.68 32.17 -3.56
CA LEU A 327 37.58 32.86 -2.89
C LEU A 327 36.40 31.91 -2.59
N PRO A 328 35.80 31.91 -1.38
CA PRO A 328 34.70 31.02 -1.06
C PRO A 328 33.41 31.52 -1.71
N LYS A 329 32.84 30.72 -2.63
CA LYS A 329 31.45 30.85 -3.05
C LYS A 329 30.56 30.40 -1.89
N LEU A 330 29.91 31.37 -1.26
CA LEU A 330 28.85 31.18 -0.28
C LEU A 330 27.57 30.70 -1.00
N GLY A 331 27.03 29.53 -0.64
CA GLY A 331 25.69 29.11 -1.04
C GLY A 331 25.60 27.65 -1.45
N GLY A 332 25.29 26.77 -0.49
CA GLY A 332 24.97 25.36 -0.74
C GLY A 332 25.52 24.45 0.34
N ILE A 333 24.71 24.14 1.35
CA ILE A 333 25.04 23.12 2.34
C ILE A 333 24.89 21.76 1.65
N ALA A 334 26.00 21.22 1.16
CA ALA A 334 26.08 19.81 0.78
C ALA A 334 26.44 19.00 2.02
N ILE A 335 25.49 18.22 2.54
CA ILE A 335 25.74 17.24 3.58
C ILE A 335 26.58 16.14 2.94
N SER A 336 27.88 16.10 3.26
CA SER A 336 28.79 15.04 2.83
C SER A 336 28.62 13.84 3.77
N THR A 337 27.93 12.79 3.29
CA THR A 337 27.87 11.50 3.97
C THR A 337 29.12 10.68 3.58
N SER A 338 30.15 10.74 4.42
CA SER A 338 31.27 9.79 4.38
C SER A 338 30.85 8.50 5.10
N SER A 339 30.02 7.71 4.46
CA SER A 339 29.78 6.30 4.77
C SER A 339 29.71 5.58 3.43
N ALA A 340 30.22 4.35 3.35
CA ALA A 340 30.25 3.57 2.12
C ALA A 340 28.83 3.12 1.71
N GLU A 341 27.98 4.07 1.31
CA GLU A 341 26.68 3.82 0.72
C GLU A 341 26.89 3.33 -0.71
N GLU A 342 26.42 2.11 -0.99
CA GLU A 342 26.10 1.72 -2.35
C GLU A 342 25.03 2.70 -2.84
N VAL A 343 25.36 3.45 -3.91
CA VAL A 343 24.46 4.42 -4.54
C VAL A 343 23.14 3.72 -4.89
N GLU A 344 22.08 3.98 -4.12
CA GLU A 344 20.71 3.63 -4.49
C GLU A 344 20.25 4.55 -5.62
N VAL A 345 20.55 4.17 -6.87
CA VAL A 345 19.95 4.82 -8.03
C VAL A 345 18.55 4.24 -8.23
N ASN A 346 17.56 5.07 -7.92
CA ASN A 346 16.13 4.85 -8.13
C ASN A 346 15.85 4.36 -9.57
N THR A 347 15.06 3.29 -9.73
CA THR A 347 14.85 2.58 -11.02
C THR A 347 13.49 2.89 -11.66
N GLN A 348 12.97 4.12 -11.50
CA GLN A 348 11.60 4.45 -11.93
C GLN A 348 11.43 5.63 -12.90
N ASP A 349 12.50 6.14 -13.51
CA ASP A 349 12.36 7.12 -14.60
C ASP A 349 12.55 6.43 -15.96
N ASP A 350 11.48 5.89 -16.52
CA ASP A 350 11.40 5.52 -17.94
C ASP A 350 9.92 5.53 -18.44
N GLU A 351 9.16 6.58 -18.10
CA GLU A 351 7.83 6.82 -18.71
C GLU A 351 7.72 8.15 -19.50
N HIS A 352 8.78 8.97 -19.62
CA HIS A 352 8.63 10.31 -20.23
C HIS A 352 9.49 10.68 -21.44
N HIS A 353 10.33 9.81 -22.01
CA HIS A 353 11.10 10.17 -23.22
C HIS A 353 11.00 9.15 -24.34
N SER A 354 9.90 9.18 -25.09
CA SER A 354 9.85 8.69 -26.47
C SER A 354 10.28 9.82 -27.41
N VAL A 355 11.58 9.86 -27.75
CA VAL A 355 12.07 10.67 -28.87
C VAL A 355 11.79 9.90 -30.17
N TYR A 356 11.12 10.59 -31.09
CA TYR A 356 10.86 10.19 -32.47
C TYR A 356 12.10 9.61 -33.14
N MET A 357 11.98 8.38 -33.64
CA MET A 357 12.76 7.87 -34.77
C MET A 357 11.75 7.21 -35.72
N SER A 358 11.67 7.78 -36.91
CA SER A 358 10.84 7.37 -38.04
C SER A 358 11.41 6.10 -38.68
N GLU A 359 10.54 5.14 -38.98
CA GLU A 359 10.39 4.42 -40.25
C GLU A 359 9.79 3.02 -40.05
N GLY A 360 8.77 2.70 -40.87
CA GLY A 360 8.09 1.39 -40.91
C GLY A 360 6.59 1.48 -40.66
N THR A 361 5.84 1.92 -41.66
CA THR A 361 4.37 2.08 -41.69
C THR A 361 3.66 0.74 -41.47
N THR A 362 3.26 0.45 -40.24
CA THR A 362 2.17 -0.49 -39.94
C THR A 362 1.11 0.28 -39.15
N PRO A 363 -0.19 0.14 -39.47
CA PRO A 363 -1.25 0.90 -38.83
C PRO A 363 -1.35 0.45 -37.36
N LYS A 364 -0.71 1.21 -36.46
CA LYS A 364 -0.92 1.09 -35.02
C LYS A 364 -2.29 1.67 -34.71
N SER A 365 -3.25 0.80 -34.40
CA SER A 365 -4.44 1.21 -33.69
C SER A 365 -4.01 2.00 -32.45
N ALA A 366 -4.57 3.20 -32.28
CA ALA A 366 -4.32 4.03 -31.12
C ALA A 366 -4.70 3.27 -29.84
N ASP A 367 -3.72 2.62 -29.21
CA ASP A 367 -3.84 2.04 -27.88
C ASP A 367 -3.89 3.21 -26.88
N SER A 368 -5.06 3.87 -26.81
CA SER A 368 -5.40 4.74 -25.70
C SER A 368 -5.14 3.96 -24.41
N PRO A 369 -4.48 4.55 -23.40
CA PRO A 369 -4.25 3.89 -22.13
C PRO A 369 -5.60 3.40 -21.62
N ARG A 370 -5.75 2.07 -21.47
CA ARG A 370 -6.98 1.43 -20.99
C ARG A 370 -7.25 1.91 -19.56
N GLN A 371 -7.85 3.09 -19.43
CA GLN A 371 -8.36 3.56 -18.17
C GLN A 371 -9.49 2.60 -17.80
N ARG A 372 -9.32 1.93 -16.65
CA ARG A 372 -10.37 1.10 -16.09
C ARG A 372 -11.60 2.01 -15.97
N PRO A 373 -12.77 1.63 -16.50
CA PRO A 373 -14.00 2.35 -16.17
C PRO A 373 -14.10 2.34 -14.64
N GLN A 374 -14.00 3.52 -14.03
CA GLN A 374 -14.11 3.64 -12.58
C GLN A 374 -15.57 3.38 -12.23
N GLN A 375 -15.89 2.14 -11.91
CA GLN A 375 -17.18 1.83 -11.33
C GLN A 375 -17.28 2.58 -9.98
N PRO A 376 -18.45 3.17 -9.69
CA PRO A 376 -18.70 3.74 -8.38
C PRO A 376 -18.55 2.65 -7.32
N VAL A 377 -17.97 3.02 -6.18
CA VAL A 377 -17.73 2.15 -5.03
C VAL A 377 -18.74 2.59 -3.98
N HIS A 378 -19.61 1.67 -3.57
CA HIS A 378 -20.69 1.84 -2.62
C HIS A 378 -20.33 1.25 -1.25
N LEU A 379 -19.44 0.26 -1.19
CA LEU A 379 -19.13 -0.47 0.04
C LEU A 379 -17.64 -0.44 0.38
N ALA A 380 -17.32 -0.22 1.66
CA ALA A 380 -15.98 -0.37 2.20
C ALA A 380 -15.98 -1.07 3.56
N PHE A 381 -14.80 -1.46 3.99
CA PHE A 381 -14.57 -2.18 5.23
C PHE A 381 -13.56 -1.44 6.09
N ARG A 382 -13.86 -1.29 7.37
CA ARG A 382 -12.92 -0.79 8.36
C ARG A 382 -12.68 -1.85 9.40
N VAL A 383 -11.41 -2.13 9.69
CA VAL A 383 -11.01 -2.95 10.84
C VAL A 383 -10.30 -2.07 11.86
N TRP A 384 -10.50 -2.37 13.13
CA TRP A 384 -9.86 -1.66 14.24
C TRP A 384 -9.79 -2.55 15.48
N ASP A 385 -8.99 -2.10 16.43
CA ASP A 385 -8.85 -2.64 17.77
C ASP A 385 -8.68 -1.49 18.77
N ARG A 386 -8.36 -1.83 20.03
CA ARG A 386 -8.08 -0.85 21.09
C ARG A 386 -6.85 0.03 20.85
N HIS A 387 -5.91 -0.41 20.01
CA HIS A 387 -4.67 0.31 19.69
C HIS A 387 -4.82 1.22 18.47
N SER A 388 -5.94 1.11 17.76
CA SER A 388 -6.25 1.94 16.61
C SER A 388 -6.47 3.39 17.05
N HIS A 389 -5.79 4.33 16.38
CA HIS A 389 -5.84 5.75 16.76
C HIS A 389 -7.21 6.43 16.55
N THR A 390 -8.10 5.85 15.74
CA THR A 390 -9.47 6.35 15.60
C THR A 390 -10.32 5.92 16.77
N LYS A 391 -11.11 6.82 17.34
CA LYS A 391 -12.08 6.45 18.36
C LYS A 391 -13.36 5.95 17.71
N PHE A 392 -13.89 4.86 18.25
CA PHE A 392 -15.19 4.30 17.86
C PHE A 392 -16.13 4.39 19.05
N ASP A 393 -17.36 4.80 18.77
CA ASP A 393 -18.45 4.90 19.72
C ASP A 393 -19.71 4.32 19.08
N THR A 394 -20.49 3.54 19.83
CA THR A 394 -21.65 2.84 19.29
C THR A 394 -22.81 3.78 18.94
N GLU A 395 -22.84 5.00 19.49
CA GLU A 395 -23.87 6.00 19.18
C GLU A 395 -23.41 6.92 18.05
N ARG A 396 -22.13 7.34 18.07
CA ARG A 396 -21.62 8.35 17.15
C ARG A 396 -20.90 7.78 15.92
N GLY A 397 -20.40 6.56 15.99
CA GLY A 397 -19.57 5.94 14.96
C GLY A 397 -18.09 6.26 15.14
N PHE A 398 -17.35 6.44 14.03
CA PHE A 398 -15.92 6.74 14.12
C PHE A 398 -15.63 8.24 14.12
N VAL A 399 -14.63 8.62 14.91
CA VAL A 399 -14.00 9.95 14.86
C VAL A 399 -12.50 9.77 14.66
N SER A 400 -11.95 10.49 13.69
CA SER A 400 -10.52 10.52 13.41
C SER A 400 -9.73 11.01 14.63
N ALA A 401 -8.51 10.53 14.78
CA ALA A 401 -7.68 10.80 15.96
C ALA A 401 -7.52 12.31 16.25
N LEU A 402 -7.27 13.10 15.20
CA LEU A 402 -7.12 14.56 15.31
C LEU A 402 -8.39 15.24 15.79
N HIS A 403 -9.55 14.81 15.30
CA HIS A 403 -10.83 15.38 15.72
C HIS A 403 -11.24 14.88 17.11
N SER A 404 -10.77 13.72 17.53
CA SER A 404 -11.09 13.14 18.85
C SER A 404 -10.40 13.83 20.03
N ILE A 405 -9.40 14.67 19.76
CA ILE A 405 -8.71 15.52 20.73
C ILE A 405 -9.12 17.00 20.61
N TRP A 406 -9.95 17.32 19.63
CA TRP A 406 -10.46 18.67 19.40
C TRP A 406 -11.75 18.85 20.21
N ASN A 407 -11.75 19.82 21.14
CA ASN A 407 -12.89 20.09 22.02
C ASN A 407 -13.97 20.97 21.37
N GLY A 408 -13.72 21.49 20.16
CA GLY A 408 -14.68 22.28 19.40
C GLY A 408 -15.59 21.43 18.50
N PRO A 409 -16.45 22.07 17.69
CA PRO A 409 -17.21 21.37 16.66
C PRO A 409 -16.27 20.70 15.65
N LEU A 410 -16.76 19.65 14.97
CA LEU A 410 -16.01 19.00 13.91
C LEU A 410 -15.59 20.03 12.86
N LEU A 411 -14.31 20.00 12.48
CA LEU A 411 -13.79 20.92 11.47
C LEU A 411 -14.40 20.55 10.10
N PRO A 412 -14.71 21.54 9.26
CA PRO A 412 -15.13 21.28 7.89
C PRO A 412 -13.98 20.69 7.08
N THR A 413 -14.31 19.97 6.01
CA THR A 413 -13.32 19.49 5.04
C THR A 413 -12.53 20.67 4.44
N PRO A 414 -11.21 20.57 4.26
CA PRO A 414 -10.43 21.62 3.61
C PRO A 414 -10.94 21.93 2.20
N GLN A 415 -11.13 23.21 1.89
CA GLN A 415 -11.57 23.72 0.60
C GLN A 415 -10.47 23.61 -0.46
N LEU A 416 -10.50 22.55 -1.27
CA LEU A 416 -9.44 22.20 -2.25
C LEU A 416 -9.31 23.18 -3.43
N ASP A 417 -10.30 24.03 -3.65
CA ASP A 417 -10.32 25.15 -4.60
C ASP A 417 -9.45 26.33 -4.13
N THR A 418 -9.24 26.46 -2.82
CA THR A 418 -8.32 27.45 -2.25
C THR A 418 -6.90 26.88 -2.15
N LEU A 419 -5.89 27.74 -2.34
CA LEU A 419 -4.48 27.32 -2.21
C LEU A 419 -4.19 26.82 -0.79
N ASP A 420 -4.72 27.49 0.23
CA ASP A 420 -4.51 27.13 1.64
C ASP A 420 -5.22 25.83 2.00
N GLY A 421 -6.46 25.63 1.53
CA GLY A 421 -7.18 24.38 1.74
C GLY A 421 -6.50 23.21 1.04
N ARG A 422 -6.01 23.39 -0.20
CA ARG A 422 -5.20 22.38 -0.90
C ARG A 422 -3.90 22.05 -0.18
N ASN A 423 -3.15 23.06 0.26
CA ASN A 423 -1.90 22.85 1.01
C ASN A 423 -2.15 22.13 2.34
N SER A 424 -3.19 22.52 3.06
CA SER A 424 -3.62 21.86 4.30
C SER A 424 -4.00 20.40 4.04
N HIS A 425 -4.75 20.15 2.97
CA HIS A 425 -5.14 18.81 2.56
C HIS A 425 -3.94 17.91 2.24
N LEU A 426 -2.99 18.41 1.46
CA LEU A 426 -1.78 17.68 1.10
C LEU A 426 -0.90 17.40 2.31
N LEU A 427 -0.78 18.36 3.24
CA LEU A 427 -0.06 18.17 4.49
C LEU A 427 -0.71 17.09 5.35
N LEU A 428 -2.01 17.20 5.62
CA LEU A 428 -2.75 16.23 6.43
C LEU A 428 -2.73 14.83 5.79
N SER A 429 -2.86 14.76 4.46
CA SER A 429 -2.81 13.51 3.71
C SER A 429 -1.43 12.87 3.75
N ASN A 430 -0.37 13.67 3.60
CA ASN A 430 1.00 13.17 3.70
C ASN A 430 1.28 12.61 5.09
N THR A 431 0.89 13.32 6.15
CA THR A 431 1.02 12.86 7.55
C THR A 431 0.26 11.55 7.80
N HIS A 432 -0.94 11.40 7.25
CA HIS A 432 -1.71 10.16 7.34
C HIS A 432 -1.00 9.01 6.60
N LEU A 433 -0.62 9.23 5.34
CA LEU A 433 -0.08 8.18 4.47
C LEU A 433 1.35 7.77 4.85
N SER A 434 2.16 8.70 5.34
CA SER A 434 3.52 8.41 5.85
C SER A 434 3.48 7.62 7.14
N ARG A 435 2.32 7.54 7.81
CA ARG A 435 2.16 6.98 9.15
C ARG A 435 3.10 7.63 10.17
N THR A 436 3.51 8.87 9.91
CA THR A 436 4.36 9.63 10.83
C THR A 436 3.48 10.60 11.62
N GLY A 437 3.50 10.48 12.95
CA GLY A 437 2.69 11.29 13.85
C GLY A 437 1.50 10.51 14.40
N ASN A 438 0.97 10.98 15.53
CA ASN A 438 0.02 10.20 16.35
C ASN A 438 -1.46 10.53 16.07
N ALA A 439 -1.74 11.63 15.37
CA ALA A 439 -3.11 12.14 15.18
C ALA A 439 -3.41 12.40 13.70
N SER A 440 -4.14 11.49 13.07
CA SER A 440 -4.64 11.68 11.71
C SER A 440 -6.00 12.38 11.68
N ALA A 441 -6.21 13.24 10.67
CA ALA A 441 -7.51 13.83 10.34
C ALA A 441 -8.44 12.89 9.56
N TYR A 442 -7.96 11.72 9.16
CA TYR A 442 -8.69 10.78 8.31
C TYR A 442 -8.95 9.44 8.98
N ILE A 443 -10.05 8.82 8.58
CA ILE A 443 -10.46 7.46 8.87
C ILE A 443 -10.23 6.65 7.58
N SER A 444 -9.27 5.73 7.58
CA SER A 444 -9.03 4.82 6.44
C SER A 444 -10.08 3.73 6.36
N VAL A 445 -10.67 3.52 5.19
CA VAL A 445 -11.50 2.37 4.89
C VAL A 445 -10.95 1.64 3.67
N ALA A 446 -11.04 0.32 3.66
CA ALA A 446 -10.55 -0.52 2.58
C ALA A 446 -11.70 -0.95 1.67
N THR A 447 -11.54 -0.82 0.35
CA THR A 447 -12.51 -1.35 -0.63
C THR A 447 -12.27 -2.82 -0.98
N SER A 448 -11.25 -3.43 -0.36
CA SER A 448 -10.94 -4.85 -0.49
C SER A 448 -11.11 -5.55 0.85
N LEU A 449 -12.04 -6.51 0.92
CA LEU A 449 -12.29 -7.29 2.13
C LEU A 449 -11.05 -8.11 2.53
N VAL A 450 -10.36 -8.73 1.57
CA VAL A 450 -9.11 -9.47 1.83
C VAL A 450 -8.06 -8.57 2.45
N GLN A 451 -7.95 -7.32 2.00
CA GLN A 451 -7.00 -6.36 2.58
C GLN A 451 -7.40 -5.97 4.00
N ALA A 452 -8.69 -5.72 4.26
CA ALA A 452 -9.19 -5.44 5.60
C ALA A 452 -8.91 -6.60 6.57
N LEU A 453 -9.20 -7.83 6.16
CA LEU A 453 -8.89 -9.03 6.96
C LEU A 453 -7.39 -9.22 7.18
N ASN A 454 -6.56 -8.93 6.18
CA ASN A 454 -5.10 -8.98 6.34
C ASN A 454 -4.58 -7.93 7.34
N TYR A 455 -5.21 -6.76 7.43
CA TYR A 455 -4.88 -5.77 8.45
C TYR A 455 -5.28 -6.22 9.86
N ALA A 456 -6.43 -6.86 9.99
CA ALA A 456 -6.91 -7.38 11.27
C ALA A 456 -5.99 -8.43 11.90
N MET A 457 -5.16 -9.13 11.11
CA MET A 457 -4.27 -10.17 11.65
C MET A 457 -3.18 -9.66 12.58
N ALA A 458 -2.81 -8.39 12.48
CA ALA A 458 -1.84 -7.77 13.36
C ALA A 458 -2.49 -7.08 14.58
N MET A 459 -3.81 -7.11 14.69
CA MET A 459 -4.60 -6.41 15.70
C MET A 459 -5.01 -7.34 16.83
N GLU A 460 -5.27 -6.75 18.00
CA GLU A 460 -5.71 -7.47 19.19
C GLU A 460 -7.24 -7.40 19.33
N ASP A 461 -7.92 -8.57 19.33
CA ASP A 461 -9.39 -8.66 19.31
C ASP A 461 -10.04 -7.76 18.24
N PRO A 462 -9.70 -8.00 16.95
CA PRO A 462 -10.08 -7.10 15.89
C PRO A 462 -11.60 -7.07 15.65
N GLN A 463 -12.10 -5.86 15.50
CA GLN A 463 -13.47 -5.56 15.11
C GLN A 463 -13.51 -5.18 13.63
N ILE A 464 -14.67 -5.35 13.00
CA ILE A 464 -14.92 -4.93 11.62
C ILE A 464 -16.22 -4.16 11.51
N ALA A 465 -16.26 -3.22 10.56
CA ALA A 465 -17.41 -2.42 10.22
C ALA A 465 -17.57 -2.37 8.71
N VAL A 466 -18.82 -2.42 8.27
CA VAL A 466 -19.21 -2.24 6.87
C VAL A 466 -19.70 -0.82 6.71
N VAL A 467 -19.13 -0.12 5.73
CA VAL A 467 -19.32 1.30 5.49
C VAL A 467 -20.02 1.50 4.16
N ASP A 468 -21.18 2.15 4.20
CA ASP A 468 -21.90 2.65 3.04
C ASP A 468 -21.25 3.96 2.57
N LEU A 469 -20.57 3.92 1.43
CA LEU A 469 -19.92 5.06 0.78
C LEU A 469 -20.90 5.91 -0.04
N SER A 470 -22.14 5.45 -0.23
CA SER A 470 -23.25 6.19 -0.83
C SER A 470 -24.07 7.00 0.17
N ALA A 471 -23.86 6.79 1.48
CA ALA A 471 -24.46 7.57 2.56
C ALA A 471 -24.36 9.10 2.35
N ALA A 472 -25.41 9.82 2.71
CA ALA A 472 -25.57 11.25 2.41
C ALA A 472 -24.48 12.10 3.08
N SER A 473 -24.14 11.79 4.34
CA SER A 473 -23.07 12.46 5.10
C SER A 473 -21.68 12.30 4.48
N LEU A 474 -21.51 11.34 3.55
CA LEU A 474 -20.25 11.11 2.84
C LEU A 474 -20.24 11.69 1.43
N GLN A 475 -21.35 12.26 0.93
CA GLN A 475 -21.39 12.94 -0.37
C GLN A 475 -20.93 14.40 -0.31
N GLU A 476 -20.60 14.90 0.89
CA GLU A 476 -19.96 16.19 1.06
C GLU A 476 -18.68 16.30 0.20
N PRO A 477 -18.44 17.44 -0.47
CA PRO A 477 -17.24 17.65 -1.27
C PRO A 477 -15.99 17.35 -0.45
N TRP A 478 -15.07 16.57 -1.02
CA TRP A 478 -13.75 16.26 -0.43
C TRP A 478 -13.78 15.45 0.87
N LYS A 479 -14.96 14.98 1.31
CA LYS A 479 -15.11 14.12 2.49
C LYS A 479 -14.47 12.75 2.28
N LYS A 480 -14.63 12.18 1.07
CA LYS A 480 -14.03 10.90 0.64
C LYS A 480 -12.92 11.16 -0.36
N LEU A 481 -11.74 10.58 -0.13
CA LEU A 481 -10.60 10.73 -1.03
C LEU A 481 -9.96 9.39 -1.29
N ARG A 482 -9.57 9.13 -2.52
CA ARG A 482 -8.79 7.92 -2.85
C ARG A 482 -7.33 8.17 -2.49
N ALA A 483 -6.76 7.31 -1.64
CA ALA A 483 -5.35 7.41 -1.26
C ALA A 483 -4.42 7.36 -2.48
N SER A 484 -4.78 6.61 -3.52
CA SER A 484 -4.01 6.53 -4.77
C SER A 484 -3.87 7.86 -5.52
N ASP A 485 -4.93 8.66 -5.55
CA ASP A 485 -4.91 9.94 -6.26
C ASP A 485 -4.04 10.95 -5.50
N LEU A 486 -4.19 11.01 -4.18
CA LEU A 486 -3.36 11.83 -3.30
C LEU A 486 -1.88 11.42 -3.33
N LEU A 487 -1.59 10.11 -3.30
CA LEU A 487 -0.21 9.62 -3.43
C LEU A 487 0.41 9.98 -4.77
N ARG A 488 -0.35 9.93 -5.87
CA ARG A 488 0.14 10.35 -7.19
C ARG A 488 0.51 11.83 -7.18
N GLU A 489 -0.33 12.68 -6.61
CA GLU A 489 -0.07 14.11 -6.48
C GLU A 489 1.14 14.39 -5.58
N LEU A 490 1.18 13.81 -4.37
CA LEU A 490 2.31 13.93 -3.43
C LEU A 490 3.63 13.44 -4.04
N LYS A 491 3.61 12.39 -4.87
CA LYS A 491 4.79 11.91 -5.60
C LYS A 491 5.24 12.88 -6.69
N ALA A 492 4.30 13.45 -7.45
CA ALA A 492 4.61 14.47 -8.46
C ALA A 492 5.30 15.69 -7.82
N MET A 493 4.91 16.05 -6.59
CA MET A 493 5.55 17.13 -5.82
C MET A 493 6.83 16.70 -5.07
N GLY A 494 7.22 15.44 -5.15
CA GLY A 494 8.39 14.91 -4.44
C GLY A 494 8.21 14.70 -2.93
N GLN A 495 7.01 14.90 -2.38
CA GLN A 495 6.69 14.78 -0.95
C GLN A 495 6.51 13.32 -0.49
N ALA A 496 6.14 12.43 -1.41
CA ALA A 496 5.94 11.00 -1.13
C ALA A 496 6.93 10.08 -1.88
N ARG A 497 8.18 10.53 -2.08
CA ARG A 497 9.24 9.70 -2.70
C ARG A 497 9.59 8.45 -1.89
N TRP A 498 9.30 8.47 -0.59
CA TRP A 498 9.45 7.33 0.31
C TRP A 498 8.39 6.23 0.06
N ALA A 499 7.23 6.59 -0.51
CA ALA A 499 6.06 5.73 -0.56
C ALA A 499 6.12 4.71 -1.69
N ARG A 500 6.37 3.44 -1.35
CA ARG A 500 6.14 2.31 -2.27
C ARG A 500 4.65 1.94 -2.37
N TYR A 501 3.91 2.25 -1.31
CA TYR A 501 2.46 2.10 -1.23
C TYR A 501 1.76 2.84 -2.39
N ARG A 502 0.65 2.24 -2.87
CA ARG A 502 -0.11 2.75 -4.02
C ARG A 502 -1.50 3.27 -3.66
N GLY A 503 -2.05 2.96 -2.48
CA GLY A 503 -3.34 3.48 -2.04
C GLY A 503 -4.55 3.07 -2.89
N THR A 504 -4.47 2.01 -3.70
CA THR A 504 -5.49 1.71 -4.73
C THR A 504 -6.81 1.20 -4.18
N ALA A 505 -6.80 0.65 -2.97
CA ALA A 505 -7.97 0.08 -2.31
C ALA A 505 -8.25 0.76 -0.97
N GLU A 506 -7.70 1.96 -0.75
CA GLU A 506 -7.93 2.75 0.45
C GLU A 506 -8.65 4.04 0.09
N ILE A 507 -9.73 4.29 0.83
CA ILE A 507 -10.46 5.55 0.83
C ILE A 507 -10.23 6.20 2.19
N MET A 508 -9.83 7.46 2.18
CA MET A 508 -9.62 8.29 3.36
C MET A 508 -10.87 9.14 3.57
N ILE A 509 -11.51 9.01 4.73
CA ILE A 509 -12.71 9.77 5.10
C ILE A 509 -12.32 10.83 6.12
N PHE A 510 -12.60 12.10 5.84
CA PHE A 510 -12.19 13.21 6.70
C PHE A 510 -13.11 13.38 7.92
N GLY A 511 -12.50 13.53 9.09
CA GLY A 511 -13.22 13.91 10.31
C GLY A 511 -13.90 12.73 11.01
N SER A 512 -15.11 12.38 10.57
CA SER A 512 -15.98 11.40 11.23
C SER A 512 -16.70 10.51 10.22
N LEU A 513 -17.15 9.34 10.71
CA LEU A 513 -18.01 8.39 10.01
C LEU A 513 -19.23 8.10 10.90
N PRO A 514 -20.39 8.72 10.64
CA PRO A 514 -21.56 8.60 11.51
C PRO A 514 -22.12 7.18 11.56
N MET A 515 -22.45 6.69 12.77
CA MET A 515 -23.07 5.38 12.97
C MET A 515 -24.40 5.29 12.21
N ASP A 516 -25.31 6.21 12.51
CA ASP A 516 -26.70 6.21 12.04
C ASP A 516 -26.87 6.57 10.57
N ASP A 517 -25.81 6.76 9.78
CA ASP A 517 -25.94 7.04 8.34
C ASP A 517 -25.02 6.14 7.53
N ALA A 518 -23.73 6.11 7.88
CA ALA A 518 -22.70 5.51 7.03
C ALA A 518 -22.25 4.11 7.46
N ILE A 519 -22.57 3.64 8.68
CA ILE A 519 -22.16 2.31 9.17
C ILE A 519 -23.36 1.38 9.12
N THR A 520 -23.30 0.35 8.29
CA THR A 520 -24.40 -0.61 8.13
C THR A 520 -24.26 -1.82 9.04
N PHE A 521 -23.03 -2.10 9.49
CA PHE A 521 -22.72 -3.18 10.41
C PHE A 521 -21.44 -2.87 11.19
N HIS A 522 -21.36 -3.34 12.43
CA HIS A 522 -20.10 -3.49 13.16
C HIS A 522 -20.13 -4.72 14.07
N GLY A 523 -19.00 -5.36 14.31
CA GLY A 523 -18.90 -6.49 15.23
C GLY A 523 -17.52 -7.13 15.31
N SER A 524 -17.37 -8.13 16.18
CA SER A 524 -16.13 -8.88 16.35
C SER A 524 -15.85 -9.75 15.13
N LEU A 525 -14.61 -9.73 14.64
CA LEU A 525 -14.19 -10.68 13.60
C LEU A 525 -14.19 -12.12 14.07
N THR A 526 -14.02 -12.37 15.37
CA THR A 526 -14.06 -13.71 15.95
C THR A 526 -15.47 -14.30 15.84
N ASP A 527 -16.49 -13.53 16.19
CA ASP A 527 -17.89 -13.95 16.08
C ASP A 527 -18.31 -14.14 14.62
N LEU A 528 -17.90 -13.21 13.76
CA LEU A 528 -18.11 -13.31 12.33
C LEU A 528 -17.48 -14.59 11.75
N ALA A 529 -16.26 -14.90 12.18
CA ALA A 529 -15.57 -16.12 11.77
C ALA A 529 -16.28 -17.37 12.26
N ALA A 530 -16.75 -17.39 13.51
CA ALA A 530 -17.50 -18.53 14.05
C ALA A 530 -18.77 -18.80 13.23
N VAL A 531 -19.53 -17.75 12.87
CA VAL A 531 -20.76 -17.89 12.07
C VAL A 531 -20.46 -18.35 10.64
N VAL A 532 -19.49 -17.75 9.96
CA VAL A 532 -19.15 -18.10 8.58
C VAL A 532 -18.56 -19.52 8.49
N THR A 533 -17.70 -19.91 9.44
CA THR A 533 -17.01 -21.21 9.42
C THR A 533 -17.83 -22.39 9.97
N ALA A 534 -19.01 -22.12 10.54
CA ALA A 534 -19.96 -23.16 10.94
C ALA A 534 -20.39 -24.03 9.74
N GLN A 535 -20.41 -23.45 8.54
CA GLN A 535 -20.65 -24.19 7.30
C GLN A 535 -19.34 -24.69 6.68
N PRO A 536 -19.28 -25.94 6.19
CA PRO A 536 -18.08 -26.49 5.54
C PRO A 536 -17.56 -25.63 4.39
N ALA A 537 -18.44 -25.10 3.55
CA ALA A 537 -18.08 -24.23 2.44
C ALA A 537 -17.61 -22.83 2.91
N GLY A 538 -18.14 -22.33 4.04
CA GLY A 538 -17.73 -21.05 4.62
C GLY A 538 -16.29 -21.06 5.17
N LYS A 539 -15.76 -22.22 5.58
CA LYS A 539 -14.32 -22.38 5.90
C LYS A 539 -13.42 -22.06 4.71
N MET A 540 -13.92 -22.15 3.47
CA MET A 540 -13.14 -21.79 2.29
C MET A 540 -13.02 -20.27 2.10
N LEU A 541 -13.99 -19.51 2.63
CA LEU A 541 -14.02 -18.04 2.60
C LEU A 541 -13.22 -17.46 3.76
N LEU A 542 -13.41 -17.96 4.98
CA LEU A 542 -12.78 -17.38 6.15
C LEU A 542 -12.06 -18.44 6.99
N ASN A 543 -10.89 -18.89 6.51
CA ASN A 543 -10.02 -19.77 7.31
C ASN A 543 -9.02 -18.92 8.12
N PRO A 544 -9.11 -18.89 9.46
CA PRO A 544 -8.19 -18.10 10.29
C PRO A 544 -6.71 -18.45 10.06
N ASN A 545 -6.43 -19.70 9.66
CA ASN A 545 -5.06 -20.19 9.48
C ASN A 545 -4.39 -19.67 8.19
N GLU A 546 -5.15 -19.10 7.27
CA GLU A 546 -4.63 -18.63 5.97
C GLU A 546 -4.14 -17.20 6.01
N PHE A 547 -4.73 -16.40 6.90
CA PHE A 547 -4.32 -15.04 7.12
C PHE A 547 -3.22 -15.08 8.17
N LYS A 548 -1.97 -14.90 7.75
CA LYS A 548 -0.84 -14.82 8.67
C LYS A 548 -0.54 -13.35 8.97
N PRO A 549 -0.18 -13.00 10.21
CA PRO A 549 0.44 -11.71 10.49
C PRO A 549 1.60 -11.51 9.52
N ASP A 550 1.83 -10.26 9.10
CA ASP A 550 2.97 -9.88 8.25
C ASP A 550 2.97 -10.46 6.82
N GLN A 551 1.94 -11.20 6.42
CA GLN A 551 1.84 -11.67 5.05
C GLN A 551 1.45 -10.53 4.11
N ALA A 552 2.26 -10.33 3.07
CA ALA A 552 1.91 -9.39 2.02
C ALA A 552 0.60 -9.82 1.32
N VAL A 553 -0.32 -8.88 1.10
CA VAL A 553 -1.62 -9.13 0.43
C VAL A 553 -1.45 -9.84 -0.92
N SER A 554 -0.37 -9.54 -1.66
CA SER A 554 -0.06 -10.23 -2.94
C SER A 554 0.29 -11.73 -2.76
N GLY A 555 0.93 -12.10 -1.65
CA GLY A 555 1.20 -13.49 -1.30
C GLY A 555 -0.06 -14.21 -0.84
N LEU A 556 -0.90 -13.54 -0.04
CA LEU A 556 -2.20 -14.05 0.39
C LEU A 556 -3.13 -14.30 -0.80
N THR A 557 -3.35 -13.31 -1.66
CA THR A 557 -4.16 -13.45 -2.89
C THR A 557 -3.60 -14.53 -3.83
N GLY A 558 -2.27 -14.66 -3.91
CA GLY A 558 -1.62 -15.77 -4.65
C GLY A 558 -1.95 -17.15 -4.06
N ALA A 559 -1.97 -17.29 -2.74
CA ALA A 559 -2.33 -18.52 -2.05
C ALA A 559 -3.82 -18.85 -2.21
N LEU A 560 -4.70 -17.84 -2.06
CA LEU A 560 -6.15 -18.00 -2.28
C LEU A 560 -6.44 -18.45 -3.71
N LYS A 561 -5.79 -17.82 -4.70
CA LYS A 561 -5.91 -18.20 -6.10
C LYS A 561 -5.44 -19.62 -6.40
N ALA A 562 -4.41 -20.10 -5.69
CA ALA A 562 -3.87 -21.45 -5.91
C ALA A 562 -4.84 -22.56 -5.48
N LYS A 563 -5.89 -22.24 -4.71
CA LYS A 563 -6.89 -23.22 -4.28
C LYS A 563 -7.88 -23.63 -5.36
N ASP A 564 -8.00 -22.85 -6.44
CA ASP A 564 -8.94 -23.09 -7.54
C ASP A 564 -10.38 -23.36 -7.06
N ILE A 565 -10.88 -22.49 -6.17
CA ILE A 565 -12.23 -22.61 -5.61
C ILE A 565 -13.26 -22.41 -6.72
N ARG A 566 -14.19 -23.35 -6.86
CA ARG A 566 -15.33 -23.22 -7.78
C ARG A 566 -16.58 -22.79 -7.02
N LEU A 567 -17.37 -21.93 -7.65
CA LEU A 567 -18.65 -21.47 -7.10
C LEU A 567 -19.69 -22.59 -7.18
N THR A 568 -20.08 -23.13 -6.02
CA THR A 568 -21.13 -24.14 -5.86
C THR A 568 -22.35 -23.56 -5.12
N PRO A 569 -23.51 -24.22 -5.16
CA PRO A 569 -24.68 -23.76 -4.40
C PRO A 569 -24.42 -23.62 -2.90
N ASP A 570 -23.66 -24.55 -2.30
CA ASP A 570 -23.31 -24.48 -0.88
C ASP A 570 -22.38 -23.29 -0.58
N LEU A 571 -21.43 -22.99 -1.48
CA LEU A 571 -20.58 -21.80 -1.35
C LEU A 571 -21.41 -20.51 -1.50
N ALA A 572 -22.37 -20.48 -2.43
CA ALA A 572 -23.28 -19.35 -2.58
C ALA A 572 -24.14 -19.11 -1.31
N ARG A 573 -24.64 -20.18 -0.67
CA ARG A 573 -25.30 -20.07 0.64
C ARG A 573 -24.34 -19.56 1.72
N SER A 574 -23.12 -20.07 1.79
CA SER A 574 -22.12 -19.56 2.74
C SER A 574 -21.75 -18.08 2.49
N MET A 575 -21.71 -17.63 1.23
CA MET A 575 -21.54 -16.22 0.88
C MET A 575 -22.73 -15.38 1.37
N ALA A 576 -23.96 -15.91 1.30
CA ALA A 576 -25.15 -15.23 1.79
C ALA A 576 -25.18 -15.14 3.33
N VAL A 577 -24.78 -16.20 4.03
CA VAL A 577 -24.58 -16.16 5.49
C VAL A 577 -23.53 -15.10 5.85
N PHE A 578 -22.42 -15.03 5.12
CA PHE A 578 -21.40 -14.01 5.33
C PHE A 578 -21.95 -12.61 5.09
N ALA A 579 -22.67 -12.39 3.98
CA ALA A 579 -23.34 -11.13 3.68
C ALA A 579 -24.31 -10.71 4.81
N LYS A 580 -25.12 -11.64 5.28
CA LYS A 580 -26.08 -11.44 6.38
C LYS A 580 -25.38 -11.06 7.67
N SER A 581 -24.32 -11.78 8.05
CA SER A 581 -23.51 -11.47 9.23
C SER A 581 -22.77 -10.13 9.12
N MET A 582 -22.62 -9.59 7.90
CA MET A 582 -22.05 -8.28 7.62
C MET A 582 -23.12 -7.19 7.48
N GLY A 583 -24.36 -7.47 7.90
CA GLY A 583 -25.47 -6.51 7.92
C GLY A 583 -26.09 -6.18 6.55
N LEU A 584 -25.84 -6.99 5.51
CA LEU A 584 -26.43 -6.78 4.18
C LEU A 584 -27.94 -7.08 4.08
N THR A 585 -28.61 -7.33 5.21
CA THR A 585 -30.07 -7.42 5.33
C THR A 585 -30.68 -6.14 5.92
N SER A 586 -29.87 -5.12 6.21
CA SER A 586 -30.34 -3.85 6.77
C SER A 586 -31.22 -3.08 5.77
N PRO A 587 -32.23 -2.29 6.23
CA PRO A 587 -33.11 -1.50 5.35
C PRO A 587 -32.43 -0.50 4.43
N ARG A 588 -31.19 -0.13 4.72
CA ARG A 588 -30.43 0.84 3.92
C ARG A 588 -29.64 0.20 2.79
N ILE A 589 -29.60 -1.13 2.75
CA ILE A 589 -28.81 -1.88 1.78
C ILE A 589 -29.53 -1.87 0.45
N SER A 590 -28.84 -1.33 -0.56
CA SER A 590 -29.29 -1.35 -1.95
C SER A 590 -28.77 -2.58 -2.70
N PRO A 591 -29.32 -2.90 -3.89
CA PRO A 591 -28.79 -3.96 -4.75
C PRO A 591 -27.30 -3.77 -5.09
N GLU A 592 -26.82 -2.53 -5.23
CA GLU A 592 -25.42 -2.21 -5.54
C GLU A 592 -24.47 -2.64 -4.42
N HIS A 593 -24.88 -2.50 -3.15
CA HIS A 593 -24.10 -2.96 -2.01
C HIS A 593 -23.92 -4.49 -2.02
N THR A 594 -25.00 -5.21 -2.33
CA THR A 594 -24.98 -6.68 -2.45
C THR A 594 -24.10 -7.11 -3.61
N ALA A 595 -24.25 -6.47 -4.78
CA ALA A 595 -23.43 -6.76 -5.96
C ALA A 595 -21.94 -6.49 -5.69
N GLU A 596 -21.60 -5.40 -5.01
CA GLU A 596 -20.23 -5.08 -4.66
C GLU A 596 -19.64 -6.04 -3.61
N PHE A 597 -20.41 -6.44 -2.62
CA PHE A 597 -19.98 -7.45 -1.65
C PHE A 597 -19.64 -8.79 -2.34
N VAL A 598 -20.52 -9.24 -3.24
CA VAL A 598 -20.27 -10.45 -4.04
C VAL A 598 -19.03 -10.26 -4.92
N GLN A 599 -18.89 -9.11 -5.59
CA GLN A 599 -17.72 -8.78 -6.39
C GLN A 599 -16.41 -8.87 -5.59
N VAL A 600 -16.34 -8.30 -4.38
CA VAL A 600 -15.10 -8.32 -3.59
C VAL A 600 -14.75 -9.71 -3.07
N ILE A 601 -15.75 -10.57 -2.82
CA ILE A 601 -15.51 -11.99 -2.49
C ILE A 601 -14.97 -12.74 -3.71
N ILE A 602 -15.61 -12.61 -4.87
CA ILE A 602 -15.17 -13.31 -6.08
C ILE A 602 -13.74 -12.91 -6.47
N ASP A 603 -13.45 -11.61 -6.53
CA ASP A 603 -12.12 -11.09 -6.88
C ASP A 603 -11.08 -11.46 -5.81
N GLY A 604 -11.42 -11.24 -4.54
CA GLY A 604 -10.52 -11.47 -3.39
C GLY A 604 -10.06 -12.92 -3.26
N TRP A 605 -10.97 -13.88 -3.45
CA TRP A 605 -10.68 -15.32 -3.34
C TRP A 605 -10.41 -15.99 -4.69
N SER A 606 -10.48 -15.23 -5.79
CA SER A 606 -10.32 -15.75 -7.15
C SER A 606 -11.24 -16.94 -7.46
N ILE A 607 -12.51 -16.84 -7.06
CA ILE A 607 -13.49 -17.93 -7.19
C ILE A 607 -13.89 -18.08 -8.67
N ALA A 608 -13.75 -19.29 -9.21
CA ALA A 608 -14.17 -19.64 -10.55
C ALA A 608 -15.69 -19.68 -10.67
N ILE A 609 -16.24 -18.91 -11.60
CA ILE A 609 -17.67 -18.78 -11.86
C ILE A 609 -18.05 -19.71 -13.03
N PRO A 610 -19.16 -20.46 -12.96
CA PRO A 610 -19.62 -21.29 -14.08
C PRO A 610 -19.99 -20.43 -15.30
N ASP A 611 -19.75 -20.95 -16.50
CA ASP A 611 -20.11 -20.26 -17.75
C ASP A 611 -21.61 -20.40 -18.09
N ASN A 612 -22.26 -21.42 -17.55
CA ASN A 612 -23.68 -21.71 -17.81
C ASN A 612 -24.61 -20.74 -17.06
N MET A 613 -25.48 -20.05 -17.81
CA MET A 613 -26.46 -19.10 -17.25
C MET A 613 -27.48 -19.77 -16.33
N GLN A 614 -27.89 -21.01 -16.61
CA GLN A 614 -28.83 -21.75 -15.76
C GLN A 614 -28.21 -22.05 -14.39
N GLU A 615 -26.93 -22.45 -14.36
CA GLU A 615 -26.20 -22.65 -13.11
C GLU A 615 -26.06 -21.36 -12.32
N ARG A 616 -25.76 -20.22 -12.98
CA ARG A 616 -25.71 -18.91 -12.32
C ARG A 616 -27.05 -18.52 -11.70
N SER A 617 -28.16 -18.81 -12.38
CA SER A 617 -29.50 -18.56 -11.85
C SER A 617 -29.80 -19.41 -10.61
N LEU A 618 -29.44 -20.70 -10.63
CA LEU A 618 -29.57 -21.58 -9.45
C LEU A 618 -28.70 -21.11 -8.27
N LEU A 619 -27.48 -20.63 -8.54
CA LEU A 619 -26.60 -20.06 -7.52
C LEU A 619 -27.18 -18.76 -6.94
N ALA A 620 -27.76 -17.90 -7.78
CA ALA A 620 -28.40 -16.65 -7.36
C ALA A 620 -29.61 -16.92 -6.47
N GLN A 621 -30.47 -17.88 -6.84
CA GLN A 621 -31.61 -18.30 -6.03
C GLN A 621 -31.16 -18.85 -4.67
N ALA A 622 -30.13 -19.69 -4.65
CA ALA A 622 -29.56 -20.22 -3.41
C ALA A 622 -29.01 -19.11 -2.50
N PHE A 623 -28.32 -18.12 -3.06
CA PHE A 623 -27.84 -16.95 -2.33
C PHE A 623 -29.00 -16.09 -1.79
N ALA A 624 -29.98 -15.76 -2.63
CA ALA A 624 -31.10 -14.89 -2.26
C ALA A 624 -31.98 -15.51 -1.17
N HIS A 625 -32.27 -16.81 -1.27
CA HIS A 625 -33.02 -17.55 -0.26
C HIS A 625 -32.30 -17.54 1.10
N GLU A 626 -30.99 -17.80 1.12
CA GLU A 626 -30.22 -17.86 2.36
C GLU A 626 -29.98 -16.46 2.98
N LEU A 627 -29.80 -15.43 2.14
CA LEU A 627 -29.67 -14.05 2.62
C LEU A 627 -30.95 -13.64 3.35
N GLY A 628 -32.10 -14.02 2.82
CA GLY A 628 -33.40 -13.76 3.43
C GLY A 628 -33.63 -12.27 3.68
N SER A 629 -33.27 -11.43 2.70
CA SER A 629 -33.44 -9.98 2.82
C SER A 629 -34.92 -9.65 3.01
N GLN A 630 -35.21 -8.83 4.01
CA GLN A 630 -36.57 -8.34 4.27
C GLN A 630 -36.89 -7.07 3.46
N THR A 631 -35.86 -6.45 2.90
CA THR A 631 -35.91 -5.08 2.37
C THR A 631 -35.81 -5.06 0.86
N LEU A 632 -35.00 -5.97 0.30
CA LEU A 632 -34.87 -6.16 -1.15
C LEU A 632 -35.72 -7.35 -1.59
N PRO A 633 -36.53 -7.20 -2.66
CA PRO A 633 -37.18 -8.33 -3.31
C PRO A 633 -36.17 -9.43 -3.66
N PRO A 634 -36.52 -10.73 -3.58
CA PRO A 634 -35.61 -11.82 -3.93
C PRO A 634 -35.01 -11.69 -5.33
N GLN A 635 -35.79 -11.21 -6.31
CA GLN A 635 -35.33 -10.98 -7.68
C GLN A 635 -34.22 -9.92 -7.76
N ASP A 636 -34.30 -8.86 -6.97
CA ASP A 636 -33.27 -7.81 -6.93
C ASP A 636 -31.98 -8.33 -6.29
N VAL A 637 -32.09 -9.18 -5.27
CA VAL A 637 -30.95 -9.87 -4.65
C VAL A 637 -30.30 -10.84 -5.64
N GLU A 638 -31.09 -11.61 -6.39
CA GLU A 638 -30.60 -12.50 -7.45
C GLU A 638 -29.85 -11.73 -8.54
N ASN A 639 -30.44 -10.63 -9.02
CA ASN A 639 -29.85 -9.76 -10.03
C ASN A 639 -28.56 -9.10 -9.52
N ALA A 640 -28.55 -8.63 -8.27
CA ALA A 640 -27.36 -8.08 -7.62
C ALA A 640 -26.25 -9.13 -7.50
N PHE A 641 -26.59 -10.36 -7.11
CA PHE A 641 -25.64 -11.45 -7.02
C PHE A 641 -25.00 -11.74 -8.39
N ILE A 642 -25.80 -11.91 -9.45
CA ILE A 642 -25.29 -12.14 -10.82
C ILE A 642 -24.40 -10.98 -11.28
N THR A 643 -24.84 -9.74 -11.05
CA THR A 643 -24.06 -8.53 -11.36
C THR A 643 -22.70 -8.54 -10.64
N GLY A 644 -22.69 -8.94 -9.36
CA GLY A 644 -21.47 -9.08 -8.57
C GLY A 644 -20.52 -10.15 -9.12
N LEU A 645 -21.06 -11.30 -9.57
CA LEU A 645 -20.26 -12.34 -10.24
C LEU A 645 -19.58 -11.80 -11.50
N GLU A 646 -20.33 -11.11 -12.36
CA GLU A 646 -19.81 -10.56 -13.62
C GLU A 646 -18.74 -9.49 -13.39
N ARG A 647 -18.96 -8.59 -12.42
CA ARG A 647 -17.96 -7.58 -12.03
C ARG A 647 -16.71 -8.24 -11.44
N GLY A 648 -16.87 -9.24 -10.58
CA GLY A 648 -15.76 -10.00 -10.01
C GLY A 648 -14.93 -10.71 -11.09
N ALA A 649 -15.58 -11.44 -12.01
CA ALA A 649 -14.95 -12.07 -13.16
C ALA A 649 -14.20 -11.07 -14.04
N SER A 650 -14.81 -9.93 -14.32
CA SER A 650 -14.21 -8.85 -15.11
C SER A 650 -12.96 -8.28 -14.43
N ASN A 651 -12.98 -8.09 -13.11
CA ASN A 651 -11.83 -7.63 -12.34
C ASN A 651 -10.67 -8.64 -12.39
N MET A 652 -10.96 -9.93 -12.15
CA MET A 652 -9.95 -10.99 -12.26
C MET A 652 -9.34 -11.06 -13.66
N ALA A 653 -10.16 -10.95 -14.70
CA ALA A 653 -9.73 -10.94 -16.09
C ALA A 653 -8.88 -9.69 -16.43
N TYR A 654 -9.19 -8.54 -15.83
CA TYR A 654 -8.41 -7.32 -15.98
C TYR A 654 -7.02 -7.47 -15.33
N TYR A 655 -6.96 -7.87 -14.06
CA TYR A 655 -5.69 -7.98 -13.33
C TYR A 655 -4.79 -9.10 -13.85
N SER A 656 -5.36 -10.23 -14.29
CA SER A 656 -4.59 -11.31 -14.92
C SER A 656 -3.96 -10.89 -16.26
N ARG A 657 -4.62 -10.01 -17.03
CA ARG A 657 -4.06 -9.44 -18.27
C ARG A 657 -2.93 -8.45 -17.99
N CYS A 658 -3.09 -7.58 -17.00
CA CYS A 658 -2.07 -6.61 -16.60
C CYS A 658 -0.76 -7.26 -16.12
N GLN A 659 -0.84 -8.41 -15.45
CA GLN A 659 0.36 -9.14 -15.03
C GLN A 659 1.17 -9.67 -16.23
N LYS A 660 0.51 -10.24 -17.24
CA LYS A 660 1.16 -10.82 -18.43
C LYS A 660 1.87 -9.78 -19.31
N SER A 661 1.32 -8.57 -19.43
CA SER A 661 1.89 -7.52 -20.29
C SER A 661 3.21 -6.97 -19.75
N SER A 662 3.34 -6.84 -18.42
CA SER A 662 4.58 -6.36 -17.78
C SER A 662 5.77 -7.30 -18.04
N PHE A 663 5.53 -8.62 -18.02
CA PHE A 663 6.53 -9.63 -18.36
C PHE A 663 6.91 -9.59 -19.85
N ARG A 664 5.94 -9.38 -20.75
CA ARG A 664 6.22 -9.26 -22.19
C ARG A 664 6.99 -7.99 -22.55
N ARG A 665 6.66 -6.83 -21.96
CA ARG A 665 7.44 -5.59 -22.15
C ARG A 665 8.89 -5.74 -21.68
N ARG A 666 9.12 -6.43 -20.55
CA ARG A 666 10.48 -6.74 -20.08
C ARG A 666 11.26 -7.67 -21.00
N ARG A 667 10.58 -8.56 -21.75
CA ARG A 667 11.23 -9.40 -22.77
C ARG A 667 11.57 -8.61 -24.04
N ARG A 668 10.66 -7.75 -24.52
CA ARG A 668 10.88 -6.93 -25.73
C ARG A 668 11.97 -5.86 -25.58
N HIS A 669 12.20 -5.33 -24.38
CA HIS A 669 13.36 -4.45 -24.12
C HIS A 669 14.69 -5.20 -23.96
N ARG A 670 14.67 -6.54 -23.87
CA ARG A 670 15.86 -7.37 -23.71
C ARG A 670 16.30 -8.08 -25.00
N SER A 671 15.40 -8.24 -25.97
CA SER A 671 15.72 -8.50 -27.39
C SER A 671 16.17 -7.22 -28.07
#